data_AF-A0A6G4AJA7-F1
#
_entry.id   AF-A0A6G4AJA7-F1
#
_cell.length_a   1.000
_cell.length_b   1.000
_cell.length_c   1.000
_cell.angle_alpha   90.00
_cell.angle_beta   90.00
_cell.angle_gamma   90.00
#
_symmetry.space_group_name_H-M   'P 1'
#
loop_
_entity.id
_entity.type
_entity.pdbx_description
1 polymer ?
#
loop_
_entity_poly.entity_id
_entity_poly.type
_entity_poly.pdbx_seq_one_letter_code
_entity_poly.pdbx_strand_id
1 'polypeptide(L)'
;MRLFTLLVSLFVSVLALTISPATASPETAGVNEKPTVVPALQRWQGGTGSFELRRTSRIVLGADRGGAVRRRTSALPEEIEQVAGRRLKVSTRHPQDGDIVLSLDPKLSGAGGGARFAGEGYVFTVTDRNIRITARTVTGVYYGTRTLLQILLLDDGRDSVPVGTAADWPDYKVRGFMLDVGRRFFTADFIRDYLHLMGWFKLNELQLHLNDNGFKGDKSWNEVQAGFRLKSDNPELAGLASKDGAYDRRDWDSFEDTASANGVTIIPEIDAPAHSLAFVRFRPSLGLNNGDSDHLDLSKPETTTFMKSVFDEFVPWFRSPDVHFGADEYTVDKPRYKTYFNEMAAHLRALGKHSRAWGSLSVMAADTGGYDRDVTLNSWNNGWYGPQAAKRDGYSFINTNDALLYIVPFANYYHGHGLDGKYLYDHWEPNVFPDGQSVEPGDPHLLGAMSAVWNDLTQATYGELDVHGLVEPTFGVLAQKMWGGADPDVPYDSFLATVRRLGVGTGLTKVATTLAAPANSELSLGRPATASAGAAGAAFDGVGTTKWRSGPGGDAWLRVDLGRPETVTKVDLDWTPAYGRDYEIQVSGNGTTWTTVARRTDRESAGVDTLTFAPVTARHVRLVGTEAGRKQDGYALWSMRVFDAPDLALHRPTTASSSEAASLAPENATDGDAKTRWASAYREDEWIQVDLGRSQPVRRVLLDWERASAQDYDIQVSDDAENWRTAAEARSRPTGARVDEVTFAPVPARFVRIQGIKRTSSFGYSLWRFEVRATSPDAAPATDRRQR
;
A
#
# COMPACT_ATOMS: atom_id res chain seq x y z
N MET A 1 21.66 1.56 -101.08
CA MET A 1 22.16 0.24 -100.61
C MET A 1 21.07 -0.39 -99.75
N ARG A 2 20.51 -1.52 -100.23
CA ARG A 2 19.80 -2.66 -99.55
C ARG A 2 19.13 -2.43 -98.17
N LEU A 3 17.95 -2.96 -97.82
CA LEU A 3 16.76 -3.60 -98.44
C LEU A 3 15.79 -3.88 -97.24
N PHE A 4 14.49 -3.57 -97.34
CA PHE A 4 13.28 -4.29 -96.80
C PHE A 4 13.26 -4.81 -95.32
N THR A 5 12.21 -4.79 -94.46
CA THR A 5 10.73 -4.60 -94.49
C THR A 5 10.15 -4.61 -93.05
N LEU A 6 8.97 -3.99 -92.82
CA LEU A 6 7.81 -4.32 -91.94
C LEU A 6 8.03 -4.78 -90.45
N LEU A 7 7.22 -4.43 -89.44
CA LEU A 7 5.76 -4.62 -89.31
C LEU A 7 5.23 -3.90 -88.05
N VAL A 8 3.99 -3.40 -88.13
CA VAL A 8 3.18 -2.86 -87.02
C VAL A 8 2.51 -3.98 -86.25
N SER A 9 2.56 -3.96 -84.91
CA SER A 9 1.64 -4.68 -84.02
C SER A 9 1.40 -3.90 -82.73
N LEU A 10 0.15 -3.51 -82.51
CA LEU A 10 -0.40 -2.87 -81.33
C LEU A 10 -0.64 -3.95 -80.25
N PHE A 11 0.00 -3.85 -79.09
CA PHE A 11 -0.31 -4.70 -77.93
C PHE A 11 -0.84 -3.82 -76.79
N VAL A 12 -2.11 -4.05 -76.42
CA VAL A 12 -2.73 -3.53 -75.21
C VAL A 12 -2.25 -4.40 -74.04
N SER A 13 -1.44 -3.84 -73.15
CA SER A 13 -1.03 -4.50 -71.90
C SER A 13 -1.93 -4.04 -70.75
N VAL A 14 -2.72 -4.97 -70.23
CA VAL A 14 -3.49 -4.83 -68.98
C VAL A 14 -2.50 -4.72 -67.82
N LEU A 15 -2.48 -3.58 -67.14
CA LEU A 15 -1.69 -3.35 -65.93
C LEU A 15 -2.39 -4.05 -64.75
N ALA A 16 -1.93 -5.24 -64.38
CA ALA A 16 -2.32 -5.85 -63.11
C ALA A 16 -1.60 -5.13 -61.97
N LEU A 17 -2.33 -4.35 -61.17
CA LEU A 17 -1.84 -3.78 -59.92
C LEU A 17 -1.62 -4.93 -58.91
N THR A 18 -0.37 -5.36 -58.74
CA THR A 18 0.03 -6.16 -57.58
C THR A 18 0.29 -5.22 -56.41
N ILE A 19 -0.68 -5.10 -55.51
CA ILE A 19 -0.46 -4.48 -54.20
C ILE A 19 0.47 -5.41 -53.43
N SER A 20 1.76 -5.05 -53.36
CA SER A 20 2.69 -5.70 -52.44
C SER A 20 2.28 -5.29 -51.02
N PRO A 21 2.17 -6.23 -50.06
CA PRO A 21 1.96 -5.85 -48.67
C PRO A 21 3.18 -5.03 -48.24
N ALA A 22 2.93 -3.81 -47.76
CA ALA A 22 3.96 -3.00 -47.14
C ALA A 22 4.58 -3.83 -46.01
N THR A 23 5.84 -4.25 -46.18
CA THR A 23 6.63 -4.79 -45.09
C THR A 23 6.73 -3.68 -44.06
N ALA A 24 6.05 -3.86 -42.93
CA ALA A 24 6.23 -3.02 -41.76
C ALA A 24 7.75 -2.94 -41.51
N SER A 25 8.27 -1.72 -41.50
CA SER A 25 9.62 -1.47 -41.00
C SER A 25 9.72 -2.11 -39.61
N PRO A 26 10.78 -2.86 -39.29
CA PRO A 26 10.96 -3.36 -37.94
C PRO A 26 10.91 -2.18 -36.98
N GLU A 27 9.97 -2.18 -36.03
CA GLU A 27 10.05 -1.30 -34.88
C GLU A 27 11.46 -1.46 -34.32
N THR A 28 12.24 -0.39 -34.33
CA THR A 28 13.48 -0.34 -33.56
C THR A 28 13.08 -0.58 -32.11
N ALA A 29 13.32 -1.78 -31.60
CA ALA A 29 13.00 -2.14 -30.22
C ALA A 29 13.59 -1.07 -29.30
N GLY A 30 12.71 -0.28 -28.67
CA GLY A 30 13.10 0.81 -27.80
C GLY A 30 13.93 0.31 -26.62
N VAL A 31 14.77 1.18 -26.08
CA VAL A 31 15.44 0.92 -24.81
C VAL A 31 14.38 0.88 -23.71
N ASN A 32 14.39 -0.16 -22.88
CA ASN A 32 13.42 -0.33 -21.80
C ASN A 32 13.48 0.83 -20.80
N GLU A 33 12.31 1.36 -20.48
CA GLU A 33 12.14 2.35 -19.42
C GLU A 33 12.47 1.78 -18.04
N LYS A 34 12.64 2.68 -17.07
CA LYS A 34 12.91 2.33 -15.67
C LYS A 34 11.71 1.56 -15.12
N PRO A 35 11.91 0.35 -14.54
CA PRO A 35 10.80 -0.39 -13.94
C PRO A 35 10.16 0.38 -12.80
N THR A 36 8.83 0.41 -12.79
CA THR A 36 8.06 0.98 -11.69
C THR A 36 8.18 0.11 -10.46
N VAL A 37 8.69 0.67 -9.36
CA VAL A 37 8.79 0.05 -8.03
C VAL A 37 8.70 1.15 -6.96
N VAL A 38 8.33 0.76 -5.73
CA VAL A 38 8.27 1.66 -4.57
C VAL A 38 9.12 1.07 -3.43
N PRO A 39 10.20 1.72 -3.00
CA PRO A 39 10.73 2.98 -3.53
C PRO A 39 11.37 2.83 -4.92
N ALA A 40 11.35 3.92 -5.70
CA ALA A 40 11.91 4.00 -7.04
C ALA A 40 13.44 3.81 -7.04
N LEU A 41 13.97 3.17 -8.09
CA LEU A 41 15.40 2.87 -8.21
C LEU A 41 16.25 4.14 -8.36
N GLN A 42 17.39 4.24 -7.69
CA GLN A 42 18.32 5.38 -7.83
C GLN A 42 18.84 5.53 -9.27
N ARG A 43 19.21 4.43 -9.92
CA ARG A 43 19.73 4.42 -11.29
C ARG A 43 19.17 3.26 -12.10
N TRP A 44 18.91 3.51 -13.38
CA TRP A 44 18.53 2.51 -14.35
C TRP A 44 19.22 2.76 -15.69
N GLN A 45 19.74 1.70 -16.28
CA GLN A 45 20.19 1.65 -17.66
C GLN A 45 19.40 0.56 -18.38
N GLY A 46 18.45 0.97 -19.21
CA GLY A 46 17.64 0.05 -20.01
C GLY A 46 18.47 -0.71 -21.04
N GLY A 47 18.13 -1.99 -21.23
CA GLY A 47 18.51 -2.75 -22.42
C GLY A 47 17.30 -2.91 -23.34
N THR A 48 17.26 -3.98 -24.13
CA THR A 48 16.16 -4.29 -25.06
C THR A 48 15.58 -5.67 -24.76
N GLY A 49 14.25 -5.81 -24.81
CA GLY A 49 13.56 -7.08 -24.60
C GLY A 49 13.32 -7.39 -23.12
N SER A 50 12.90 -8.62 -22.81
CA SER A 50 12.56 -9.06 -21.47
C SER A 50 13.24 -10.37 -21.08
N PHE A 51 13.40 -10.57 -19.78
CA PHE A 51 13.55 -11.87 -19.17
C PHE A 51 12.18 -12.47 -18.87
N GLU A 52 11.99 -13.76 -19.16
CA GLU A 52 10.75 -14.48 -18.87
C GLU A 52 10.97 -15.56 -17.81
N LEU A 53 10.16 -15.54 -16.76
CA LEU A 53 10.20 -16.51 -15.67
C LEU A 53 9.61 -17.86 -16.11
N ARG A 54 10.45 -18.88 -16.16
CA ARG A 54 10.12 -20.20 -16.72
C ARG A 54 9.73 -21.18 -15.63
N ARG A 55 9.05 -22.27 -16.01
CA ARG A 55 8.78 -23.39 -15.08
C ARG A 55 10.06 -24.10 -14.62
N THR A 56 11.14 -23.99 -15.39
CA THR A 56 12.45 -24.54 -15.07
C THR A 56 13.34 -23.56 -14.30
N SER A 57 12.90 -22.32 -14.10
CA SER A 57 13.64 -21.30 -13.36
C SER A 57 13.96 -21.75 -11.93
N ARG A 58 15.14 -21.37 -11.46
CA ARG A 58 15.62 -21.66 -10.11
C ARG A 58 16.12 -20.39 -9.46
N ILE A 59 16.16 -20.40 -8.13
CA ILE A 59 16.90 -19.42 -7.36
C ILE A 59 18.28 -20.01 -7.11
N VAL A 60 19.32 -19.43 -7.69
CA VAL A 60 20.70 -19.89 -7.56
C VAL A 60 21.45 -19.01 -6.56
N LEU A 61 21.98 -19.62 -5.51
CA LEU A 61 22.79 -18.93 -4.50
C LEU A 61 24.26 -18.91 -4.96
N GLY A 62 24.66 -17.82 -5.60
CA GLY A 62 26.03 -17.58 -6.04
C GLY A 62 26.95 -17.22 -4.87
N ALA A 63 27.96 -18.07 -4.65
CA ALA A 63 29.03 -17.85 -3.66
C ALA A 63 28.55 -17.63 -2.20
N ASP A 64 27.45 -18.27 -1.77
CA ASP A 64 26.92 -18.19 -0.39
C ASP A 64 27.73 -19.03 0.62
N ARG A 65 28.98 -18.61 0.86
CA ARG A 65 29.84 -19.23 1.87
C ARG A 65 29.25 -19.00 3.26
N GLY A 66 28.85 -20.08 3.94
CA GLY A 66 28.26 -20.01 5.30
C GLY A 66 26.73 -19.89 5.33
N GLY A 67 26.04 -19.92 4.18
CA GLY A 67 24.58 -20.03 4.11
C GLY A 67 23.82 -18.76 4.52
N ALA A 68 24.48 -17.60 4.53
CA ALA A 68 23.90 -16.35 5.00
C ALA A 68 22.85 -15.81 4.02
N VAL A 69 23.10 -15.90 2.71
CA VAL A 69 22.11 -15.55 1.68
C VAL A 69 20.92 -16.49 1.80
N ARG A 70 21.17 -17.81 1.91
CA ARG A 70 20.10 -18.82 2.09
C ARG A 70 19.20 -18.51 3.27
N ARG A 71 19.77 -18.13 4.43
CA ARG A 71 18.99 -17.78 5.63
C ARG A 71 18.17 -16.51 5.40
N ARG A 72 18.77 -15.47 4.81
CA ARG A 72 18.09 -14.19 4.57
C ARG A 72 16.98 -14.28 3.52
N THR A 73 17.11 -15.17 2.53
CA THR A 73 16.15 -15.30 1.42
C THR A 73 15.41 -16.63 1.47
N SER A 74 15.22 -17.23 2.65
CA SER A 74 14.56 -18.53 2.77
C SER A 74 13.08 -18.49 2.38
N ALA A 75 12.43 -17.34 2.54
CA ALA A 75 11.04 -17.12 2.15
C ALA A 75 10.85 -16.89 0.64
N LEU A 76 11.90 -16.52 -0.09
CA LEU A 76 11.81 -16.11 -1.50
C LEU A 76 11.07 -17.10 -2.42
N PRO A 77 11.27 -18.43 -2.32
CA PRO A 77 10.49 -19.39 -3.11
C PRO A 77 8.98 -19.27 -2.93
N GLU A 78 8.52 -19.00 -1.71
CA GLU A 78 7.11 -18.86 -1.36
C GLU A 78 6.58 -17.48 -1.74
N GLU A 79 7.40 -16.44 -1.61
CA GLU A 79 7.07 -15.08 -2.05
C GLU A 79 6.89 -15.02 -3.58
N ILE A 80 7.79 -15.65 -4.36
CA ILE A 80 7.61 -15.78 -5.81
C ILE A 80 6.38 -16.63 -6.14
N GLU A 81 6.03 -17.63 -5.32
CA GLU A 81 4.80 -18.38 -5.51
C GLU A 81 3.54 -17.54 -5.26
N GLN A 82 3.57 -16.62 -4.28
CA GLN A 82 2.48 -15.68 -4.02
C GLN A 82 2.34 -14.66 -5.15
N VAL A 83 3.46 -14.05 -5.57
CA VAL A 83 3.50 -13.01 -6.61
C VAL A 83 3.25 -13.56 -8.01
N ALA A 84 4.03 -14.55 -8.44
CA ALA A 84 4.08 -15.06 -9.81
C ALA A 84 3.41 -16.44 -9.98
N GLY A 85 2.92 -17.06 -8.90
CA GLY A 85 2.23 -18.34 -8.98
C GLY A 85 3.16 -19.54 -9.26
N ARG A 86 4.49 -19.34 -9.20
CA ARG A 86 5.50 -20.37 -9.48
C ARG A 86 6.43 -20.55 -8.27
N ARG A 87 6.39 -21.72 -7.63
CA ARG A 87 7.36 -22.03 -6.56
C ARG A 87 8.68 -22.50 -7.17
N LEU A 88 9.72 -21.68 -7.05
CA LEU A 88 11.04 -21.99 -7.62
C LEU A 88 11.87 -22.86 -6.69
N LYS A 89 12.68 -23.75 -7.26
CA LYS A 89 13.64 -24.54 -6.48
C LYS A 89 14.89 -23.70 -6.18
N VAL A 90 15.40 -23.81 -4.95
CA VAL A 90 16.71 -23.25 -4.58
C VAL A 90 17.82 -24.20 -5.02
N SER A 91 18.88 -23.66 -5.63
CA SER A 91 20.04 -24.42 -6.09
C SER A 91 21.35 -23.74 -5.70
N THR A 92 22.37 -24.55 -5.46
CA THR A 92 23.77 -24.12 -5.31
C THR A 92 24.63 -24.53 -6.51
N ARG A 93 24.01 -25.10 -7.56
CA ARG A 93 24.68 -25.47 -8.80
C ARG A 93 24.96 -24.23 -9.66
N HIS A 94 25.76 -24.39 -10.71
CA HIS A 94 26.02 -23.32 -11.65
C HIS A 94 24.72 -22.74 -12.26
N PRO A 95 24.63 -21.40 -12.38
CA PRO A 95 23.53 -20.74 -13.07
C PRO A 95 23.36 -21.22 -14.51
N GLN A 96 22.12 -21.26 -14.96
CA GLN A 96 21.68 -21.60 -16.32
C GLN A 96 20.66 -20.57 -16.80
N ASP A 97 20.33 -20.63 -18.09
CA ASP A 97 19.30 -19.77 -18.66
C ASP A 97 17.94 -20.00 -17.96
N GLY A 98 17.29 -18.90 -17.60
CA GLY A 98 16.07 -18.86 -16.81
C GLY A 98 16.28 -18.71 -15.30
N ASP A 99 17.51 -18.71 -14.78
CA ASP A 99 17.75 -18.62 -13.34
C ASP A 99 17.74 -17.17 -12.81
N ILE A 100 17.34 -17.04 -11.54
CA ILE A 100 17.56 -15.86 -10.70
C ILE A 100 18.77 -16.14 -9.82
N VAL A 101 19.81 -15.32 -9.92
CA VAL A 101 21.08 -15.51 -9.22
C VAL A 101 21.22 -14.47 -8.11
N LEU A 102 21.38 -14.94 -6.87
CA LEU A 102 21.62 -14.10 -5.71
C LEU A 102 23.09 -14.21 -5.31
N SER A 103 23.81 -13.11 -5.12
CA SER A 103 25.25 -13.17 -4.86
C SER A 103 25.74 -12.07 -3.91
N LEU A 104 26.75 -12.44 -3.10
CA LEU A 104 27.52 -11.48 -2.32
C LEU A 104 28.83 -11.17 -3.02
N ASP A 105 29.11 -9.88 -3.20
CA ASP A 105 30.42 -9.38 -3.60
C ASP A 105 30.89 -8.31 -2.61
N PRO A 106 31.77 -8.65 -1.66
CA PRO A 106 32.29 -7.71 -0.67
C PRO A 106 33.04 -6.51 -1.28
N LYS A 107 33.52 -6.64 -2.53
CA LYS A 107 34.27 -5.61 -3.26
C LYS A 107 33.39 -4.78 -4.20
N LEU A 108 32.09 -5.06 -4.26
CA LEU A 108 31.15 -4.32 -5.10
C LEU A 108 31.24 -2.83 -4.79
N SER A 109 31.56 -2.03 -5.80
CA SER A 109 31.82 -0.59 -5.71
C SER A 109 31.46 0.10 -7.04
N GLY A 110 31.54 1.43 -7.10
CA GLY A 110 31.35 2.19 -8.36
C GLY A 110 29.90 2.54 -8.73
N ALA A 111 28.92 2.23 -7.88
CA ALA A 111 27.50 2.48 -8.12
C ALA A 111 27.02 3.91 -7.77
N GLY A 112 27.72 4.61 -6.87
CA GLY A 112 27.20 5.79 -6.17
C GLY A 112 26.89 5.48 -4.69
N GLY A 113 26.29 6.42 -3.96
CA GLY A 113 25.75 6.19 -2.60
C GLY A 113 26.75 6.01 -1.44
N GLY A 114 28.03 5.72 -1.71
CA GLY A 114 29.07 5.63 -0.68
C GLY A 114 28.78 4.58 0.39
N ALA A 115 28.80 4.99 1.67
CA ALA A 115 28.50 4.09 2.80
C ALA A 115 27.06 3.53 2.77
N ARG A 116 26.09 4.27 2.20
CA ARG A 116 24.69 3.84 2.08
C ARG A 116 24.57 2.66 1.10
N PHE A 117 25.20 2.79 -0.07
CA PHE A 117 25.32 1.67 -1.01
C PHE A 117 26.10 0.49 -0.40
N ALA A 118 27.15 0.78 0.38
CA ALA A 118 27.93 -0.27 1.01
C ALA A 118 27.15 -1.11 2.03
N GLY A 119 26.23 -0.48 2.78
CA GLY A 119 25.43 -1.14 3.81
C GLY A 119 24.20 -1.85 3.25
N GLU A 120 23.46 -1.20 2.35
CA GLU A 120 22.11 -1.62 1.96
C GLU A 120 21.90 -1.67 0.43
N GLY A 121 22.86 -1.19 -0.34
CA GLY A 121 22.73 -1.10 -1.80
C GLY A 121 22.95 -2.42 -2.53
N TYR A 122 22.43 -2.48 -3.75
CA TYR A 122 22.52 -3.64 -4.63
C TYR A 122 22.60 -3.25 -6.10
N VAL A 123 23.12 -4.16 -6.91
CA VAL A 123 23.06 -4.12 -8.37
C VAL A 123 22.11 -5.21 -8.85
N PHE A 124 21.13 -4.80 -9.65
CA PHE A 124 20.09 -5.64 -10.24
C PHE A 124 20.28 -5.66 -11.74
N THR A 125 20.78 -6.76 -12.28
CA THR A 125 21.05 -6.93 -13.72
C THR A 125 20.09 -7.95 -14.30
N VAL A 126 19.39 -7.57 -15.35
CA VAL A 126 18.49 -8.42 -16.12
C VAL A 126 19.02 -8.56 -17.53
N THR A 127 19.13 -9.81 -17.97
CA THR A 127 19.39 -10.18 -19.36
C THR A 127 18.24 -11.07 -19.83
N ASP A 128 18.10 -11.25 -21.14
CA ASP A 128 17.16 -12.21 -21.73
C ASP A 128 17.34 -13.67 -21.23
N ARG A 129 18.51 -13.96 -20.64
CA ARG A 129 18.88 -15.28 -20.12
C ARG A 129 18.78 -15.43 -18.61
N ASN A 130 19.06 -14.40 -17.81
CA ASN A 130 19.05 -14.51 -16.35
C ASN A 130 18.88 -13.15 -15.66
N ILE A 131 18.43 -13.22 -14.41
CA ILE A 131 18.44 -12.11 -13.46
C ILE A 131 19.56 -12.34 -12.46
N ARG A 132 20.34 -11.29 -12.16
CA ARG A 132 21.38 -11.32 -11.13
C ARG A 132 21.20 -10.17 -10.15
N ILE A 133 21.16 -10.50 -8.87
CA ILE A 133 21.11 -9.58 -7.73
C ILE A 133 22.42 -9.72 -6.96
N THR A 134 23.24 -8.68 -6.98
CA THR A 134 24.55 -8.67 -6.30
C THR A 134 24.62 -7.53 -5.31
N ALA A 135 25.07 -7.81 -4.08
CA ALA A 135 25.27 -6.78 -3.06
C ALA A 135 26.46 -7.10 -2.17
N ARG A 136 26.93 -6.12 -1.39
CA ARG A 136 27.98 -6.35 -0.37
C ARG A 136 27.45 -7.08 0.87
N THR A 137 26.18 -6.88 1.17
CA THR A 137 25.52 -7.39 2.38
C THR A 137 24.30 -8.24 2.01
N VAL A 138 23.90 -9.14 2.92
CA VAL A 138 22.67 -9.90 2.76
C VAL A 138 21.43 -9.00 2.76
N THR A 139 21.50 -7.83 3.41
CA THR A 139 20.45 -6.80 3.35
C THR A 139 20.26 -6.24 1.95
N GLY A 140 21.35 -5.89 1.26
CA GLY A 140 21.25 -5.43 -0.13
C GLY A 140 20.71 -6.52 -1.06
N VAL A 141 21.11 -7.78 -0.88
CA VAL A 141 20.52 -8.90 -1.64
C VAL A 141 19.02 -8.98 -1.39
N TYR A 142 18.58 -8.94 -0.14
CA TYR A 142 17.16 -8.96 0.23
C TYR A 142 16.38 -7.81 -0.42
N TYR A 143 16.87 -6.57 -0.36
CA TYR A 143 16.21 -5.42 -0.99
C TYR A 143 16.15 -5.53 -2.51
N GLY A 144 17.15 -6.12 -3.16
CA GLY A 144 17.07 -6.48 -4.58
C GLY A 144 15.97 -7.50 -4.88
N THR A 145 15.69 -8.44 -3.97
CA THR A 145 14.55 -9.36 -4.13
C THR A 145 13.21 -8.64 -4.00
N ARG A 146 13.10 -7.59 -3.17
CA ARG A 146 11.86 -6.79 -3.07
C ARG A 146 11.57 -6.12 -4.42
N THR A 147 12.60 -5.54 -5.04
CA THR A 147 12.50 -4.97 -6.38
C THR A 147 12.05 -5.99 -7.42
N LEU A 148 12.64 -7.20 -7.43
CA LEU A 148 12.19 -8.28 -8.32
C LEU A 148 10.71 -8.60 -8.14
N LEU A 149 10.27 -8.80 -6.90
CA LEU A 149 8.91 -9.18 -6.58
C LEU A 149 7.92 -8.07 -6.97
N GLN A 150 8.26 -6.81 -6.76
CA GLN A 150 7.40 -5.69 -7.16
C GLN A 150 7.28 -5.58 -8.69
N ILE A 151 8.38 -5.76 -9.43
CA ILE A 151 8.33 -5.76 -10.90
C ILE A 151 7.41 -6.89 -11.40
N LEU A 152 7.59 -8.11 -10.88
CA LEU A 152 6.73 -9.24 -11.24
C LEU A 152 5.28 -9.03 -10.83
N LEU A 153 5.00 -8.36 -9.71
CA LEU A 153 3.64 -8.10 -9.26
C LEU A 153 2.92 -7.06 -10.13
N LEU A 154 3.66 -6.10 -10.69
CA LEU A 154 3.13 -5.04 -11.54
C LEU A 154 3.07 -5.40 -13.03
N ASP A 155 3.72 -6.48 -13.44
CA ASP A 155 3.58 -7.10 -14.75
C ASP A 155 2.23 -7.85 -14.85
N ASP A 156 1.50 -7.71 -15.95
CA ASP A 156 0.17 -8.33 -16.11
C ASP A 156 0.26 -9.87 -16.22
N GLY A 157 1.36 -10.40 -16.79
CA GLY A 157 1.63 -11.84 -16.87
C GLY A 157 2.25 -12.43 -15.60
N ARG A 158 2.83 -11.55 -14.78
CA ARG A 158 3.62 -11.85 -13.57
C ARG A 158 4.78 -12.81 -13.81
N ASP A 159 5.36 -12.75 -15.00
CA ASP A 159 6.53 -13.53 -15.38
C ASP A 159 7.55 -12.76 -16.21
N SER A 160 7.26 -11.51 -16.61
CA SER A 160 8.21 -10.71 -17.38
C SER A 160 8.98 -9.70 -16.52
N VAL A 161 10.27 -9.53 -16.80
CA VAL A 161 11.13 -8.50 -16.21
C VAL A 161 11.92 -7.82 -17.33
N PRO A 162 11.88 -6.48 -17.47
CA PRO A 162 12.58 -5.80 -18.56
C PRO A 162 14.10 -5.93 -18.43
N VAL A 163 14.76 -6.19 -19.57
CA VAL A 163 16.23 -6.24 -19.67
C VAL A 163 16.83 -4.87 -19.36
N GLY A 164 17.87 -4.85 -18.53
CA GLY A 164 18.58 -3.63 -18.12
C GLY A 164 19.36 -3.84 -16.83
N THR A 165 19.97 -2.77 -16.32
CA THR A 165 20.74 -2.79 -15.08
C THR A 165 20.36 -1.62 -14.18
N ALA A 166 20.03 -1.91 -12.93
CA ALA A 166 19.89 -0.92 -11.87
C ALA A 166 21.03 -1.02 -10.85
N ALA A 167 21.38 0.13 -10.30
CA ALA A 167 22.14 0.24 -9.07
C ALA A 167 21.33 1.10 -8.09
N ASP A 168 21.07 0.58 -6.90
CA ASP A 168 20.07 1.15 -6.01
C ASP A 168 20.52 1.13 -4.54
N TRP A 169 20.19 2.18 -3.80
CA TRP A 169 20.55 2.40 -2.39
C TRP A 169 19.64 3.48 -1.76
N PRO A 170 19.47 3.49 -0.44
CA PRO A 170 18.65 4.49 0.24
C PRO A 170 19.37 5.83 0.39
N ASP A 171 18.62 6.92 0.43
CA ASP A 171 19.15 8.25 0.73
C ASP A 171 19.40 8.47 2.22
N TYR A 172 18.60 7.86 3.10
CA TYR A 172 18.77 7.95 4.54
C TYR A 172 19.05 6.60 5.19
N LYS A 173 19.88 6.62 6.24
CA LYS A 173 20.25 5.42 7.00
C LYS A 173 19.06 4.89 7.80
N VAL A 174 18.32 5.79 8.44
CA VAL A 174 17.15 5.46 9.26
C VAL A 174 15.88 5.69 8.46
N ARG A 175 15.08 4.64 8.29
CA ARG A 175 13.80 4.67 7.60
C ARG A 175 12.76 4.01 8.49
N GLY A 176 12.33 4.79 9.47
CA GLY A 176 11.73 4.29 10.69
C GLY A 176 10.21 4.32 10.73
N PHE A 177 9.64 3.49 11.59
CA PHE A 177 8.28 3.59 12.08
C PHE A 177 8.27 3.33 13.60
N MET A 178 7.51 4.11 14.35
CA MET A 178 7.32 3.92 15.79
C MET A 178 5.87 3.55 16.09
N LEU A 179 5.68 2.56 16.96
CA LEU A 179 4.37 2.11 17.41
C LEU A 179 4.30 2.09 18.94
N ASP A 180 3.36 2.86 19.49
CA ASP A 180 2.98 2.82 20.91
C ASP A 180 2.22 1.53 21.22
N VAL A 181 2.95 0.53 21.70
CA VAL A 181 2.35 -0.70 22.25
C VAL A 181 2.14 -0.61 23.76
N GLY A 182 2.68 0.42 24.42
CA GLY A 182 2.58 0.68 25.85
C GLY A 182 1.15 0.97 26.26
N ARG A 183 0.54 2.01 25.68
CA ARG A 183 -0.85 2.39 25.98
C ARG A 183 -1.86 1.37 25.49
N ARG A 184 -1.60 0.71 24.35
CA ARG A 184 -2.51 -0.28 23.73
C ARG A 184 -1.75 -1.50 23.25
N PHE A 185 -2.19 -2.69 23.67
CA PHE A 185 -1.55 -3.94 23.25
C PHE A 185 -1.82 -4.25 21.77
N PHE A 186 -0.76 -4.61 21.04
CA PHE A 186 -0.82 -5.20 19.72
C PHE A 186 -0.32 -6.64 19.78
N THR A 187 -1.02 -7.54 19.11
CA THR A 187 -0.68 -8.97 19.12
C THR A 187 0.65 -9.25 18.44
N ALA A 188 1.30 -10.35 18.84
CA ALA A 188 2.55 -10.78 18.25
C ALA A 188 2.48 -11.03 16.72
N ASP A 189 1.35 -11.53 16.21
CA ASP A 189 1.11 -11.67 14.77
C ASP A 189 1.13 -10.32 14.04
N PHE A 190 0.49 -9.30 14.63
CA PHE A 190 0.46 -7.96 14.03
C PHE A 190 1.86 -7.34 13.95
N ILE A 191 2.66 -7.47 15.01
CA ILE A 191 4.05 -6.97 15.01
C ILE A 191 4.88 -7.66 13.93
N ARG A 192 4.76 -8.99 13.79
CA ARG A 192 5.47 -9.74 12.73
C ARG A 192 5.03 -9.30 11.34
N ASP A 193 3.73 -9.09 11.11
CA ASP A 193 3.23 -8.62 9.82
C ASP A 193 3.72 -7.20 9.48
N TYR A 194 3.83 -6.30 10.48
CA TYR A 194 4.42 -4.97 10.26
C TYR A 194 5.89 -5.04 9.86
N LEU A 195 6.66 -5.98 10.42
CA LEU A 195 8.05 -6.20 10.01
C LEU A 195 8.14 -6.70 8.55
N HIS A 196 7.19 -7.52 8.09
CA HIS A 196 7.08 -7.90 6.68
C HIS A 196 6.73 -6.71 5.79
N LEU A 197 5.73 -5.91 6.17
CA LEU A 197 5.29 -4.72 5.45
C LEU A 197 6.42 -3.68 5.31
N MET A 198 7.18 -3.45 6.39
CA MET A 198 8.33 -2.55 6.37
C MET A 198 9.41 -3.06 5.41
N GLY A 199 9.75 -4.36 5.47
CA GLY A 199 10.70 -4.97 4.54
C GLY A 199 10.27 -4.89 3.08
N TRP A 200 8.97 -5.02 2.79
CA TRP A 200 8.39 -4.88 1.45
C TRP A 200 8.68 -3.51 0.83
N PHE A 201 8.57 -2.44 1.61
CA PHE A 201 8.88 -1.07 1.21
C PHE A 201 10.31 -0.62 1.57
N LYS A 202 11.19 -1.54 2.00
CA LYS A 202 12.58 -1.26 2.38
C LYS A 202 12.75 -0.24 3.53
N LEU A 203 11.73 -0.09 4.38
CA LEU A 203 11.85 0.53 5.70
C LEU A 203 12.65 -0.40 6.63
N ASN A 204 13.42 0.13 7.57
CA ASN A 204 14.46 -0.65 8.24
C ASN A 204 14.54 -0.51 9.77
N GLU A 205 13.75 0.34 10.41
CA GLU A 205 13.74 0.46 11.88
C GLU A 205 12.33 0.53 12.46
N LEU A 206 11.96 -0.43 13.31
CA LEU A 206 10.69 -0.43 14.04
C LEU A 206 10.95 -0.08 15.51
N GLN A 207 10.59 1.12 15.96
CA GLN A 207 10.62 1.47 17.37
C GLN A 207 9.35 0.97 18.07
N LEU A 208 9.52 0.12 19.08
CA LEU A 208 8.42 -0.35 19.92
C LEU A 208 8.51 0.34 21.27
N HIS A 209 7.51 1.17 21.58
CA HIS A 209 7.37 1.85 22.86
C HIS A 209 6.62 0.96 23.84
N LEU A 210 7.36 0.36 24.77
CA LEU A 210 6.93 -0.82 25.53
C LEU A 210 6.24 -0.48 26.85
N ASN A 211 6.25 0.78 27.27
CA ASN A 211 5.52 1.21 28.45
C ASN A 211 5.03 2.64 28.33
N ASP A 212 3.83 2.91 28.83
CA ASP A 212 3.32 4.27 29.00
C ASP A 212 2.02 4.24 29.84
N ASN A 213 1.38 5.38 29.97
CA ASN A 213 0.08 5.60 30.58
C ASN A 213 -0.80 6.59 29.81
N GLY A 214 -2.10 6.49 30.02
CA GLY A 214 -3.05 7.50 29.53
C GLY A 214 -2.91 8.83 30.27
N PHE A 215 -3.63 9.85 29.80
CA PHE A 215 -3.71 11.13 30.49
C PHE A 215 -4.55 11.04 31.77
N LYS A 216 -4.08 11.69 32.84
CA LYS A 216 -4.79 11.76 34.12
C LYS A 216 -6.14 12.48 34.03
N GLY A 217 -6.15 13.65 33.42
CA GLY A 217 -7.28 14.59 33.53
C GLY A 217 -7.66 14.82 35.00
N ASP A 218 -8.95 14.74 35.31
CA ASP A 218 -9.47 14.90 36.67
C ASP A 218 -9.38 13.63 37.54
N LYS A 219 -8.93 12.50 36.99
CA LYS A 219 -8.88 11.19 37.69
C LYS A 219 -7.73 11.12 38.68
N SER A 220 -7.76 10.13 39.58
CA SER A 220 -6.55 9.71 40.31
C SER A 220 -5.62 8.92 39.39
N TRP A 221 -4.30 8.99 39.61
CA TRP A 221 -3.35 8.16 38.87
C TRP A 221 -3.60 6.66 39.03
N ASN A 222 -4.28 6.22 40.10
CA ASN A 222 -4.68 4.82 40.28
C ASN A 222 -5.79 4.36 39.30
N GLU A 223 -6.49 5.28 38.65
CA GLU A 223 -7.58 4.99 37.70
C GLU A 223 -7.15 5.09 36.23
N VAL A 224 -5.94 5.62 35.99
CA VAL A 224 -5.40 5.83 34.65
C VAL A 224 -4.92 4.50 34.04
N GLN A 225 -5.13 4.27 32.77
CA GLN A 225 -4.58 3.06 32.14
C GLN A 225 -3.05 3.17 32.04
N ALA A 226 -2.33 2.09 32.35
CA ALA A 226 -0.87 2.03 32.19
C ALA A 226 -0.45 0.64 31.74
N GLY A 227 0.59 0.58 30.91
CA GLY A 227 1.10 -0.66 30.32
C GLY A 227 2.60 -0.83 30.49
N PHE A 228 3.07 -2.06 30.71
CA PHE A 228 4.44 -2.50 30.48
C PHE A 228 4.38 -3.84 29.74
N ARG A 229 4.97 -3.92 28.54
CA ARG A 229 4.69 -4.98 27.57
C ARG A 229 5.69 -6.13 27.54
N LEU A 230 6.73 -6.13 28.36
CA LEU A 230 7.63 -7.28 28.45
C LEU A 230 7.32 -8.13 29.69
N LYS A 231 7.26 -9.45 29.50
CA LYS A 231 6.97 -10.41 30.57
C LYS A 231 8.15 -11.34 30.79
N SER A 232 8.90 -11.09 31.87
CA SER A 232 9.98 -11.97 32.32
C SER A 232 9.52 -12.97 33.39
N ASP A 233 10.21 -14.11 33.46
CA ASP A 233 10.10 -15.09 34.55
C ASP A 233 10.95 -14.70 35.78
N ASN A 234 11.70 -13.59 35.72
CA ASN A 234 12.46 -13.05 36.84
C ASN A 234 11.51 -12.71 38.01
N PRO A 235 11.66 -13.36 39.18
CA PRO A 235 10.76 -13.16 40.32
C PRO A 235 10.80 -11.73 40.87
N GLU A 236 11.88 -10.97 40.66
CA GLU A 236 12.00 -9.58 41.12
C GLU A 236 11.12 -8.60 40.34
N LEU A 237 10.66 -9.00 39.15
CA LEU A 237 9.77 -8.24 38.26
C LEU A 237 8.38 -8.89 38.14
N ALA A 238 8.09 -9.91 38.95
CA ALA A 238 6.80 -10.61 38.93
C ALA A 238 5.65 -9.65 39.23
N GLY A 239 4.75 -9.46 38.24
CA GLY A 239 3.60 -8.56 38.34
C GLY A 239 3.79 -7.19 37.71
N LEU A 240 4.97 -6.87 37.16
CA LEU A 240 5.19 -5.63 36.39
C LEU A 240 4.47 -5.67 35.03
N ALA A 241 4.53 -6.81 34.33
CA ALA A 241 3.93 -6.97 33.00
C ALA A 241 2.41 -6.83 33.05
N SER A 242 1.85 -6.16 32.04
CA SER A 242 0.41 -5.91 31.97
C SER A 242 -0.42 -7.16 31.71
N LYS A 243 -1.62 -7.18 32.30
CA LYS A 243 -2.55 -8.33 32.24
C LYS A 243 -3.41 -8.37 30.98
N ASP A 244 -3.60 -7.23 30.32
CA ASP A 244 -4.33 -7.10 29.05
C ASP A 244 -3.50 -7.55 27.84
N GLY A 245 -2.19 -7.70 28.01
CA GLY A 245 -1.28 -8.26 27.00
C GLY A 245 0.18 -7.87 27.26
N ALA A 246 1.08 -8.83 27.07
CA ALA A 246 2.53 -8.64 27.16
C ALA A 246 3.23 -9.72 26.33
N TYR A 247 4.44 -9.42 25.87
CA TYR A 247 5.31 -10.30 25.10
C TYR A 247 6.25 -11.04 26.04
N ASP A 248 6.28 -12.36 25.92
CA ASP A 248 7.31 -13.16 26.57
C ASP A 248 8.58 -13.26 25.71
N ARG A 249 9.56 -14.03 26.19
CA ARG A 249 10.82 -14.22 25.47
C ARG A 249 10.63 -14.83 24.08
N ARG A 250 9.67 -15.75 23.93
CA ARG A 250 9.40 -16.42 22.66
C ARG A 250 8.78 -15.45 21.65
N ASP A 251 7.85 -14.61 22.10
CA ASP A 251 7.30 -13.55 21.26
C ASP A 251 8.42 -12.61 20.79
N TRP A 252 9.28 -12.14 21.70
CA TRP A 252 10.38 -11.24 21.34
C TRP A 252 11.37 -11.87 20.36
N ASP A 253 11.81 -13.11 20.61
CA ASP A 253 12.71 -13.83 19.70
C ASP A 253 12.06 -14.01 18.31
N SER A 254 10.74 -14.19 18.24
CA SER A 254 10.02 -14.25 16.96
C SER A 254 10.01 -12.90 16.23
N PHE A 255 9.95 -11.78 16.96
CA PHE A 255 10.04 -10.45 16.35
C PHE A 255 11.43 -10.22 15.77
N GLU A 256 12.48 -10.55 16.53
CA GLU A 256 13.87 -10.41 16.09
C GLU A 256 14.19 -11.31 14.88
N ASP A 257 13.66 -12.53 14.85
CA ASP A 257 13.80 -13.45 13.71
C ASP A 257 13.10 -12.87 12.47
N THR A 258 11.87 -12.39 12.61
CA THR A 258 11.12 -11.77 11.50
C THR A 258 11.79 -10.47 11.04
N ALA A 259 12.25 -9.61 11.94
CA ALA A 259 12.91 -8.36 11.63
C ALA A 259 14.19 -8.62 10.83
N SER A 260 15.04 -9.53 11.32
CA SER A 260 16.28 -9.93 10.65
C SER A 260 16.01 -10.56 9.28
N ALA A 261 14.95 -11.36 9.12
CA ALA A 261 14.57 -11.91 7.82
C ALA A 261 14.13 -10.84 6.82
N ASN A 262 13.55 -9.73 7.29
CA ASN A 262 12.99 -8.67 6.46
C ASN A 262 13.86 -7.41 6.35
N GLY A 263 15.09 -7.44 6.88
CA GLY A 263 15.99 -6.29 6.87
C GLY A 263 15.50 -5.11 7.68
N VAL A 264 14.81 -5.40 8.78
CA VAL A 264 14.36 -4.45 9.78
C VAL A 264 15.15 -4.69 11.07
N THR A 265 15.40 -3.62 11.81
CA THR A 265 15.95 -3.65 13.18
C THR A 265 14.86 -3.16 14.13
N ILE A 266 14.66 -3.85 15.24
CA ILE A 266 13.72 -3.40 16.27
C ILE A 266 14.46 -2.46 17.22
N ILE A 267 13.91 -1.29 17.50
CA ILE A 267 14.42 -0.35 18.51
C ILE A 267 13.51 -0.48 19.73
N PRO A 268 13.85 -1.31 20.73
CA PRO A 268 13.06 -1.41 21.95
C PRO A 268 13.18 -0.11 22.74
N GLU A 269 12.05 0.42 23.18
CA GLU A 269 11.98 1.57 24.05
C GLU A 269 11.34 1.22 25.38
N ILE A 270 12.06 1.52 26.47
CA ILE A 270 11.54 1.50 27.83
C ILE A 270 11.70 2.93 28.37
N ASP A 271 10.60 3.65 28.48
CA ASP A 271 10.60 5.09 28.77
C ASP A 271 10.53 5.38 30.28
N ALA A 272 11.43 6.26 30.71
CA ALA A 272 11.54 6.83 32.04
C ALA A 272 12.40 8.12 31.96
N PRO A 273 12.22 9.11 32.86
CA PRO A 273 11.53 9.02 34.15
C PRO A 273 10.12 9.60 34.20
N ALA A 274 9.60 10.18 33.11
CA ALA A 274 8.16 10.38 32.91
C ALA A 274 7.52 9.08 32.35
N HIS A 275 6.23 9.10 32.03
CA HIS A 275 5.54 7.97 31.38
C HIS A 275 5.69 6.61 32.11
N SER A 276 5.90 6.68 33.42
CA SER A 276 6.41 5.59 34.25
C SER A 276 5.36 5.05 35.22
N LEU A 277 4.07 5.32 35.00
CA LEU A 277 3.02 4.88 35.92
C LEU A 277 2.99 3.36 36.12
N ALA A 278 3.36 2.57 35.12
CA ALA A 278 3.48 1.12 35.26
C ALA A 278 4.54 0.74 36.31
N PHE A 279 5.70 1.41 36.30
CA PHE A 279 6.76 1.23 37.29
C PHE A 279 6.37 1.76 38.67
N VAL A 280 5.73 2.93 38.73
CA VAL A 280 5.25 3.50 39.99
C VAL A 280 4.19 2.60 40.63
N ARG A 281 3.27 2.02 39.86
CA ARG A 281 2.30 1.04 40.38
C ARG A 281 2.95 -0.23 40.89
N PHE A 282 3.98 -0.70 40.19
CA PHE A 282 4.75 -1.85 40.60
C PHE A 282 5.50 -1.60 41.91
N ARG A 283 6.09 -0.40 42.07
CA ARG A 283 6.83 0.04 43.27
C ARG A 283 6.52 1.51 43.61
N PRO A 284 5.45 1.79 44.39
CA PRO A 284 4.99 3.16 44.65
C PRO A 284 6.02 4.07 45.32
N SER A 285 6.95 3.51 46.08
CA SER A 285 8.03 4.26 46.72
C SER A 285 8.97 4.96 45.74
N LEU A 286 9.02 4.52 44.48
CA LEU A 286 9.87 5.10 43.43
C LEU A 286 9.23 6.33 42.77
N GLY A 287 7.93 6.56 42.92
CA GLY A 287 7.23 7.68 42.30
C GLY A 287 7.31 8.97 43.11
N LEU A 288 7.11 10.11 42.42
CA LEU A 288 6.83 11.39 43.07
C LEU A 288 5.51 11.32 43.85
N ASN A 289 5.32 12.25 44.80
CA ASN A 289 4.09 12.36 45.59
C ASN A 289 3.66 11.04 46.26
N ASN A 290 4.62 10.27 46.78
CA ASN A 290 4.40 8.95 47.38
C ASN A 290 3.69 7.95 46.44
N GLY A 291 3.95 8.05 45.13
CA GLY A 291 3.40 7.14 44.12
C GLY A 291 2.12 7.63 43.45
N ASP A 292 1.59 8.81 43.82
CA ASP A 292 0.49 9.47 43.08
C ASP A 292 1.05 10.34 41.96
N SER A 293 1.76 9.69 41.03
CA SER A 293 2.43 10.33 39.90
C SER A 293 2.74 9.28 38.83
N ASP A 294 2.75 9.68 37.56
CA ASP A 294 3.36 8.90 36.47
C ASP A 294 4.87 9.18 36.32
N HIS A 295 5.40 10.14 37.07
CA HIS A 295 6.81 10.46 37.12
C HIS A 295 7.53 9.75 38.26
N LEU A 296 8.71 9.21 37.95
CA LEU A 296 9.65 8.69 38.93
C LEU A 296 10.33 9.82 39.73
N ASP A 297 10.65 9.54 40.99
CA ASP A 297 11.36 10.45 41.88
C ASP A 297 12.87 10.26 41.75
N LEU A 298 13.50 11.10 40.93
CA LEU A 298 14.95 11.06 40.71
C LEU A 298 15.77 11.53 41.92
N SER A 299 15.14 12.04 42.99
CA SER A 299 15.86 12.34 44.23
C SER A 299 16.24 11.07 45.01
N LYS A 300 15.61 9.94 44.68
CA LYS A 300 15.85 8.61 45.26
C LYS A 300 16.81 7.81 44.38
N PRO A 301 18.03 7.45 44.84
CA PRO A 301 18.94 6.60 44.08
C PRO A 301 18.35 5.23 43.69
N GLU A 302 17.40 4.73 44.47
CA GLU A 302 16.67 3.49 44.23
C GLU A 302 15.88 3.53 42.91
N THR A 303 15.45 4.71 42.48
CA THR A 303 14.75 4.92 41.20
C THR A 303 15.63 4.57 40.02
N THR A 304 16.81 5.21 39.91
CA THR A 304 17.75 4.93 38.83
C THR A 304 18.28 3.51 38.91
N THR A 305 18.49 2.99 40.13
CA THR A 305 18.91 1.59 40.35
C THR A 305 17.85 0.60 39.84
N PHE A 306 16.58 0.86 40.11
CA PHE A 306 15.48 0.05 39.61
C PHE A 306 15.42 0.07 38.07
N MET A 307 15.49 1.25 37.45
CA MET A 307 15.47 1.34 35.99
C MET A 307 16.64 0.59 35.34
N LYS A 308 17.86 0.71 35.90
CA LYS A 308 19.02 -0.09 35.45
C LYS A 308 18.74 -1.60 35.54
N SER A 309 18.12 -2.08 36.62
CA SER A 309 17.74 -3.49 36.76
C SER A 309 16.71 -3.97 35.73
N VAL A 310 15.79 -3.10 35.31
CA VAL A 310 14.84 -3.40 34.22
C VAL A 310 15.59 -3.58 32.90
N PHE A 311 16.56 -2.71 32.61
CA PHE A 311 17.40 -2.87 31.42
C PHE A 311 18.33 -4.09 31.52
N ASP A 312 18.89 -4.41 32.69
CA ASP A 312 19.71 -5.60 32.90
C ASP A 312 18.95 -6.90 32.56
N GLU A 313 17.65 -6.94 32.87
CA GLU A 313 16.78 -8.06 32.52
C GLU A 313 16.55 -8.19 31.01
N PHE A 314 16.17 -7.09 30.35
CA PHE A 314 15.62 -7.14 28.99
C PHE A 314 16.63 -6.87 27.87
N VAL A 315 17.71 -6.13 28.13
CA VAL A 315 18.76 -5.89 27.10
C VAL A 315 19.37 -7.18 26.54
N PRO A 316 19.57 -8.26 27.33
CA PRO A 316 19.98 -9.57 26.78
C PRO A 316 18.99 -10.21 25.80
N TRP A 317 17.74 -9.74 25.72
CA TRP A 317 16.75 -10.20 24.74
C TRP A 317 16.93 -9.46 23.41
N PHE A 318 17.38 -8.21 23.46
CA PHE A 318 17.45 -7.31 22.33
C PHE A 318 18.68 -7.62 21.47
N ARG A 319 18.46 -8.02 20.21
CA ARG A 319 19.57 -8.23 19.25
C ARG A 319 19.97 -6.93 18.56
N SER A 320 19.10 -5.91 18.63
CA SER A 320 19.36 -4.56 18.17
C SER A 320 20.68 -3.99 18.70
N PRO A 321 21.46 -3.25 17.88
CA PRO A 321 22.59 -2.47 18.36
C PRO A 321 22.17 -1.26 19.21
N ASP A 322 20.91 -0.83 19.10
CA ASP A 322 20.39 0.40 19.69
C ASP A 322 19.21 0.11 20.64
N VAL A 323 19.16 0.80 21.77
CA VAL A 323 18.05 0.76 22.74
C VAL A 323 17.65 2.18 23.10
N HIS A 324 16.34 2.46 23.12
CA HIS A 324 15.80 3.75 23.48
C HIS A 324 15.39 3.76 24.96
N PHE A 325 15.83 4.75 25.72
CA PHE A 325 15.47 4.88 27.14
C PHE A 325 14.44 6.00 27.41
N GLY A 326 13.87 6.55 26.34
CA GLY A 326 12.80 7.54 26.41
C GLY A 326 13.32 8.91 26.83
N ALA A 327 12.99 9.31 28.06
CA ALA A 327 13.50 10.50 28.75
C ALA A 327 12.94 11.84 28.23
N ASP A 328 11.73 11.82 27.69
CA ASP A 328 10.88 12.98 27.44
C ASP A 328 10.05 13.39 28.66
N GLU A 329 9.43 14.56 28.51
CA GLU A 329 8.42 15.19 29.37
C GLU A 329 8.68 15.33 30.89
N TYR A 330 9.86 14.98 31.38
CA TYR A 330 10.23 15.11 32.79
C TYR A 330 10.65 16.54 33.20
N THR A 331 9.69 17.43 33.45
CA THR A 331 9.97 18.85 33.75
C THR A 331 10.28 19.17 35.23
N VAL A 332 10.47 18.15 36.07
CA VAL A 332 10.47 18.30 37.54
C VAL A 332 11.80 18.83 38.10
N ASP A 333 12.92 18.18 37.78
CA ASP A 333 14.25 18.51 38.32
C ASP A 333 15.33 18.39 37.24
N LYS A 334 15.73 19.53 36.67
CA LYS A 334 16.66 19.58 35.53
C LYS A 334 18.07 19.04 35.88
N PRO A 335 18.72 19.42 37.01
CA PRO A 335 19.99 18.83 37.39
C PRO A 335 19.95 17.30 37.55
N ARG A 336 18.92 16.77 38.20
CA ARG A 336 18.80 15.31 38.38
C ARG A 336 18.45 14.59 37.09
N TYR A 337 17.65 15.21 36.23
CA TYR A 337 17.40 14.71 34.88
C TYR A 337 18.69 14.52 34.07
N LYS A 338 19.60 15.51 34.10
CA LYS A 338 20.92 15.37 33.46
C LYS A 338 21.71 14.18 33.98
N THR A 339 21.76 14.01 35.30
CA THR A 339 22.43 12.87 35.93
C THR A 339 21.82 11.55 35.47
N TYR A 340 20.48 11.44 35.53
CA TYR A 340 19.75 10.26 35.07
C TYR A 340 20.03 9.93 33.60
N PHE A 341 19.89 10.93 32.70
CA PHE A 341 20.14 10.78 31.27
C PHE A 341 21.53 10.20 30.98
N ASN A 342 22.57 10.78 31.60
CA ASN A 342 23.95 10.32 31.43
C ASN A 342 24.18 8.93 32.03
N GLU A 343 23.59 8.64 33.19
CA GLU A 343 23.73 7.34 33.83
C GLU A 343 23.06 6.22 33.04
N MET A 344 21.88 6.47 32.44
CA MET A 344 21.21 5.49 31.59
C MET A 344 21.98 5.25 30.29
N ALA A 345 22.46 6.32 29.65
CA ALA A 345 23.29 6.20 28.45
C ALA A 345 24.59 5.40 28.72
N ALA A 346 25.26 5.69 29.84
CA ALA A 346 26.46 4.95 30.26
C ALA A 346 26.14 3.48 30.58
N HIS A 347 25.00 3.20 31.21
CA HIS A 347 24.56 1.84 31.55
C HIS A 347 24.29 0.99 30.31
N LEU A 348 23.51 1.50 29.36
CA LEU A 348 23.24 0.82 28.10
C LEU A 348 24.52 0.54 27.31
N ARG A 349 25.46 1.49 27.31
CA ARG A 349 26.78 1.32 26.69
C ARG A 349 27.60 0.22 27.36
N ALA A 350 27.56 0.13 28.69
CA ALA A 350 28.19 -0.97 29.43
C ALA A 350 27.57 -2.34 29.10
N LEU A 351 26.28 -2.37 28.74
CA LEU A 351 25.58 -3.55 28.22
C LEU A 351 25.82 -3.79 26.71
N GLY A 352 26.69 -3.00 26.07
CA GLY A 352 27.08 -3.16 24.67
C GLY A 352 26.06 -2.57 23.67
N LYS A 353 25.20 -1.65 24.11
CA LYS A 353 24.19 -0.98 23.28
C LYS A 353 24.51 0.49 23.05
N HIS A 354 24.21 0.97 21.87
CA HIS A 354 24.14 2.40 21.59
C HIS A 354 22.80 2.96 22.11
N SER A 355 22.81 4.17 22.66
CA SER A 355 21.65 4.73 23.36
C SER A 355 20.87 5.68 22.48
N ARG A 356 19.53 5.63 22.59
CA ARG A 356 18.62 6.61 21.99
C ARG A 356 17.72 7.23 23.05
N ALA A 357 17.30 8.47 22.81
CA ALA A 357 16.38 9.20 23.67
C ALA A 357 15.57 10.22 22.86
N TRP A 358 14.44 10.66 23.42
CA TRP A 358 13.69 11.78 22.86
C TRP A 358 14.45 13.08 23.08
N GLY A 359 14.48 13.93 22.05
CA GLY A 359 15.09 15.25 22.14
C GLY A 359 14.27 16.18 23.05
N SER A 360 14.79 16.50 24.23
CA SER A 360 14.05 17.28 25.24
C SER A 360 14.84 18.41 25.92
N LEU A 361 16.08 18.63 25.51
CA LEU A 361 17.04 19.45 26.27
C LEU A 361 16.73 20.96 26.26
N SER A 362 15.94 21.51 25.33
CA SER A 362 15.56 22.93 25.38
C SER A 362 14.65 23.21 26.58
N VAL A 363 13.78 22.25 26.92
CA VAL A 363 12.84 22.38 28.04
C VAL A 363 13.43 21.81 29.32
N MET A 364 14.04 20.62 29.23
CA MET A 364 14.40 19.81 30.41
C MET A 364 15.85 20.02 30.88
N ALA A 365 16.69 20.71 30.11
CA ALA A 365 18.02 21.08 30.56
C ALA A 365 18.06 22.53 31.09
N ALA A 366 19.02 22.82 31.98
CA ALA A 366 19.38 24.19 32.36
C ALA A 366 20.37 24.78 31.34
N ASP A 367 21.32 23.95 30.92
CA ASP A 367 22.23 24.13 29.81
C ASP A 367 22.51 22.75 29.20
N THR A 368 22.99 22.68 27.96
CA THR A 368 23.26 21.39 27.31
C THR A 368 24.66 20.85 27.58
N GLY A 369 25.51 21.57 28.30
CA GLY A 369 26.88 21.15 28.61
C GLY A 369 26.92 19.91 29.48
N GLY A 370 27.84 18.99 29.22
CA GLY A 370 28.02 17.78 30.05
C GLY A 370 26.92 16.72 29.93
N TYR A 371 25.98 16.85 28.99
CA TYR A 371 25.17 15.71 28.53
C TYR A 371 26.00 14.82 27.62
N ASP A 372 25.75 13.51 27.67
CA ASP A 372 26.36 12.54 26.77
C ASP A 372 25.98 12.86 25.31
N ARG A 373 26.98 13.08 24.45
CA ARG A 373 26.80 13.47 23.05
C ARG A 373 26.74 12.30 22.08
N ASP A 374 27.01 11.09 22.57
CA ASP A 374 26.89 9.86 21.78
C ASP A 374 25.51 9.20 21.93
N VAL A 375 24.50 9.96 22.37
CA VAL A 375 23.09 9.53 22.34
C VAL A 375 22.48 10.02 21.03
N THR A 376 21.84 9.14 20.27
CA THR A 376 21.04 9.58 19.10
C THR A 376 19.68 10.09 19.59
N LEU A 377 19.27 11.26 19.09
CA LEU A 377 18.02 11.89 19.51
C LEU A 377 16.91 11.75 18.47
N ASN A 378 15.73 11.33 18.90
CA ASN A 378 14.51 11.53 18.11
C ASN A 378 14.07 12.99 18.27
N SER A 379 14.23 13.80 17.21
CA SER A 379 13.85 15.22 17.19
C SER A 379 12.35 15.33 16.92
N TRP A 380 11.55 15.14 17.97
CA TRP A 380 10.10 14.96 17.88
C TRP A 380 9.30 16.25 17.96
N ASN A 381 9.76 17.25 18.73
CA ASN A 381 9.08 18.54 18.80
C ASN A 381 10.12 19.66 18.83
N ASN A 382 9.91 20.66 17.96
CA ASN A 382 10.84 21.78 17.78
C ASN A 382 11.03 22.62 19.05
N GLY A 383 10.00 22.73 19.89
CA GLY A 383 10.04 23.44 21.16
C GLY A 383 10.76 22.67 22.27
N TRP A 384 10.63 21.33 22.29
CA TRP A 384 11.31 20.48 23.28
C TRP A 384 12.80 20.34 23.01
N TYR A 385 13.19 20.01 21.78
CA TYR A 385 14.56 20.08 21.28
C TYR A 385 14.59 19.87 19.76
N GLY A 386 14.49 20.97 19.01
CA GLY A 386 14.49 20.92 17.55
C GLY A 386 15.84 20.54 16.92
N PRO A 387 15.82 20.24 15.61
CA PRO A 387 16.98 19.73 14.88
C PRO A 387 18.15 20.72 14.81
N GLN A 388 17.89 22.02 14.76
CA GLN A 388 18.94 23.05 14.75
C GLN A 388 19.69 23.09 16.09
N ALA A 389 18.98 22.88 17.21
CA ALA A 389 19.61 22.79 18.52
C ALA A 389 20.42 21.51 18.65
N ALA A 390 19.86 20.37 18.23
CA ALA A 390 20.56 19.08 18.22
C ALA A 390 21.85 19.14 17.38
N LYS A 391 21.75 19.68 16.15
CA LYS A 391 22.90 19.90 15.26
C LYS A 391 23.96 20.80 15.88
N ARG A 392 23.57 21.97 16.39
CA ARG A 392 24.49 22.93 17.03
C ARG A 392 25.28 22.26 18.17
N ASP A 393 24.61 21.42 18.93
CA ASP A 393 25.19 20.76 20.11
C ASP A 393 25.92 19.45 19.77
N GLY A 394 25.93 19.05 18.50
CA GLY A 394 26.72 17.94 17.95
C GLY A 394 26.04 16.57 17.97
N TYR A 395 24.74 16.50 18.23
CA TYR A 395 24.00 15.23 18.25
C TYR A 395 23.77 14.68 16.85
N SER A 396 23.72 13.35 16.74
CA SER A 396 23.02 12.70 15.64
C SER A 396 21.52 12.65 15.97
N PHE A 397 20.66 12.90 15.00
CA PHE A 397 19.22 12.93 15.23
C PHE A 397 18.42 12.31 14.09
N ILE A 398 17.20 11.91 14.44
CA ILE A 398 16.19 11.34 13.54
C ILE A 398 15.01 12.32 13.52
N ASN A 399 14.51 12.66 12.33
CA ASN A 399 13.29 13.45 12.20
C ASN A 399 12.09 12.59 12.61
N THR A 400 11.48 12.91 13.75
CA THR A 400 10.23 12.28 14.20
C THR A 400 9.21 13.36 14.53
N ASN A 401 9.21 14.46 13.75
CA ASN A 401 8.50 15.66 14.14
C ASN A 401 6.98 15.47 14.20
N ASP A 402 6.39 15.81 15.34
CA ASP A 402 4.99 15.68 15.70
C ASP A 402 4.03 16.37 14.73
N ALA A 403 4.35 17.60 14.32
CA ALA A 403 3.51 18.40 13.44
C ALA A 403 3.38 17.83 12.02
N LEU A 404 4.26 16.90 11.61
CA LEU A 404 4.25 16.31 10.25
C LEU A 404 4.14 14.78 10.22
N LEU A 405 4.56 14.09 11.28
CA LEU A 405 4.81 12.64 11.24
C LEU A 405 4.11 11.85 12.36
N TYR A 406 3.35 12.50 13.23
CA TYR A 406 2.56 11.82 14.26
C TYR A 406 1.16 11.50 13.78
N ILE A 407 0.70 10.30 14.14
CA ILE A 407 -0.69 9.88 14.08
C ILE A 407 -1.14 9.57 15.50
N VAL A 408 -2.19 10.25 15.98
CA VAL A 408 -2.92 9.85 17.18
C VAL A 408 -4.29 9.35 16.77
N PRO A 409 -4.51 8.01 16.71
CA PRO A 409 -5.70 7.44 16.10
C PRO A 409 -7.00 8.05 16.61
N PHE A 410 -7.77 8.64 15.69
CA PHE A 410 -9.09 9.24 15.90
C PHE A 410 -9.13 10.47 16.84
N ALA A 411 -7.97 11.05 17.18
CA ALA A 411 -7.91 12.34 17.85
C ALA A 411 -8.18 13.50 16.87
N ASN A 412 -8.57 14.65 17.42
CA ASN A 412 -8.70 15.92 16.69
C ASN A 412 -7.38 16.70 16.60
N TYR A 413 -6.26 16.07 16.95
CA TYR A 413 -4.89 16.58 16.89
C TYR A 413 -3.97 15.49 16.30
N TYR A 414 -2.75 15.87 15.90
CA TYR A 414 -1.73 14.98 15.32
C TYR A 414 -2.30 13.96 14.33
N HIS A 415 -2.89 14.47 13.24
CA HIS A 415 -3.35 13.66 12.10
C HIS A 415 -4.18 12.43 12.50
N GLY A 416 -5.15 12.57 13.40
CA GLY A 416 -5.96 11.43 13.87
C GLY A 416 -6.83 10.76 12.81
N HIS A 417 -6.85 11.29 11.58
CA HIS A 417 -7.44 10.66 10.40
C HIS A 417 -6.39 10.14 9.38
N GLY A 418 -5.14 9.97 9.83
CA GLY A 418 -4.01 9.58 9.00
C GLY A 418 -3.21 10.78 8.50
N LEU A 419 -1.93 10.56 8.19
CA LEU A 419 -1.05 11.59 7.62
C LEU A 419 -1.53 12.03 6.23
N ASP A 420 -1.28 13.28 5.88
CA ASP A 420 -1.55 13.80 4.53
C ASP A 420 -0.50 13.27 3.54
N GLY A 421 -0.83 12.13 2.90
CA GLY A 421 0.06 11.47 1.96
C GLY A 421 0.41 12.32 0.74
N LYS A 422 -0.51 13.17 0.26
CA LYS A 422 -0.26 14.03 -0.90
C LYS A 422 0.72 15.14 -0.53
N TYR A 423 0.49 15.82 0.58
CA TYR A 423 1.42 16.83 1.09
C TYR A 423 2.82 16.24 1.32
N LEU A 424 2.90 15.08 1.97
CA LEU A 424 4.18 14.43 2.25
C LEU A 424 4.93 14.06 0.95
N TYR A 425 4.21 13.61 -0.07
CA TYR A 425 4.80 13.28 -1.37
C TYR A 425 5.33 14.53 -2.08
N ASP A 426 4.50 15.57 -2.16
CA ASP A 426 4.77 16.77 -2.96
C ASP A 426 5.73 17.77 -2.28
N HIS A 427 5.76 17.83 -0.94
CA HIS A 427 6.34 18.97 -0.21
C HIS A 427 7.27 18.62 0.96
N TRP A 428 7.29 17.37 1.41
CA TRP A 428 8.13 16.96 2.53
C TRP A 428 9.38 16.22 2.05
N GLU A 429 10.46 16.25 2.82
CA GLU A 429 11.62 15.34 2.73
C GLU A 429 12.16 15.16 4.16
N PRO A 430 12.97 14.13 4.49
CA PRO A 430 13.43 13.92 5.86
C PRO A 430 14.16 15.09 6.51
N ASN A 431 14.78 15.98 5.73
CA ASN A 431 15.44 17.20 6.23
C ASN A 431 14.48 18.38 6.49
N VAL A 432 13.21 18.25 6.11
CA VAL A 432 12.18 19.27 6.28
C VAL A 432 11.54 19.16 7.65
N PHE A 433 11.62 20.27 8.39
CA PHE A 433 10.96 20.51 9.66
C PHE A 433 10.20 21.85 9.58
N PRO A 434 9.04 21.97 10.25
CA PRO A 434 8.25 23.19 10.25
C PRO A 434 8.97 24.35 10.98
N ASP A 435 8.36 25.53 10.95
CA ASP A 435 8.78 26.72 11.70
C ASP A 435 10.25 27.16 11.47
N GLY A 436 10.74 26.96 10.24
CA GLY A 436 12.11 27.33 9.86
C GLY A 436 13.20 26.48 10.52
N GLN A 437 12.85 25.31 11.05
CA GLN A 437 13.81 24.40 11.68
C GLN A 437 14.47 23.41 10.71
N SER A 438 14.08 23.41 9.43
CA SER A 438 14.65 22.52 8.42
C SER A 438 16.17 22.57 8.39
N VAL A 439 16.81 21.42 8.18
CA VAL A 439 18.27 21.32 7.99
C VAL A 439 18.59 21.13 6.50
N GLU A 440 19.86 21.33 6.15
CA GLU A 440 20.31 21.19 4.77
C GLU A 440 20.09 19.74 4.27
N PRO A 441 19.67 19.54 3.00
CA PRO A 441 19.66 18.22 2.41
C PRO A 441 21.03 17.53 2.52
N GLY A 442 21.04 16.30 3.02
CA GLY A 442 22.28 15.54 3.23
C GLY A 442 23.12 15.94 4.46
N ASP A 443 22.54 16.69 5.41
CA ASP A 443 23.20 17.00 6.68
C ASP A 443 23.70 15.71 7.38
N PRO A 444 24.99 15.62 7.76
CA PRO A 444 25.56 14.39 8.32
C PRO A 444 25.03 14.04 9.71
N HIS A 445 24.43 14.98 10.44
CA HIS A 445 23.81 14.72 11.74
C HIS A 445 22.41 14.13 11.61
N LEU A 446 21.72 14.35 10.48
CA LEU A 446 20.39 13.80 10.23
C LEU A 446 20.51 12.37 9.69
N LEU A 447 20.17 11.39 10.52
CA LEU A 447 20.27 9.98 10.14
C LEU A 447 19.12 9.52 9.23
N GLY A 448 17.98 10.20 9.28
CA GLY A 448 16.77 9.87 8.54
C GLY A 448 15.52 10.34 9.26
N ALA A 449 14.39 9.67 9.00
CA ALA A 449 13.10 10.02 9.59
C ALA A 449 12.35 8.78 10.11
N MET A 450 11.34 9.03 10.93
CA MET A 450 10.48 8.04 11.53
C MET A 450 9.09 8.63 11.77
N SER A 451 8.05 8.03 11.19
CA SER A 451 6.67 8.36 11.59
C SER A 451 6.28 7.59 12.85
N ALA A 452 5.37 8.15 13.65
CA ALA A 452 5.00 7.58 14.95
C ALA A 452 3.48 7.48 15.10
N VAL A 453 3.03 6.35 15.66
CA VAL A 453 1.65 6.18 16.13
C VAL A 453 1.65 6.19 17.65
N TRP A 454 0.90 7.13 18.23
CA TRP A 454 0.70 7.26 19.67
C TRP A 454 -0.75 6.93 20.04
N ASN A 455 -0.96 5.98 20.96
CA ASN A 455 -2.29 5.45 21.29
C ASN A 455 -2.92 6.18 22.49
N ASP A 456 -2.88 7.52 22.46
CA ASP A 456 -3.27 8.43 23.54
C ASP A 456 -4.69 8.21 24.05
N LEU A 457 -5.63 7.96 23.12
CA LEU A 457 -7.04 7.75 23.44
C LEU A 457 -7.28 6.34 23.99
N THR A 458 -6.74 6.07 25.17
CA THR A 458 -6.72 4.71 25.74
C THR A 458 -8.12 4.15 26.03
N GLN A 459 -9.11 5.03 26.21
CA GLN A 459 -10.51 4.65 26.45
C GLN A 459 -11.36 4.55 25.18
N ALA A 460 -10.84 4.96 24.02
CA ALA A 460 -11.57 4.88 22.77
C ALA A 460 -11.56 3.44 22.20
N THR A 461 -12.64 3.11 21.49
CA THR A 461 -12.81 1.79 20.87
C THR A 461 -12.28 1.83 19.44
N TYR A 462 -11.08 1.28 19.25
CA TYR A 462 -10.50 0.97 17.93
C TYR A 462 -9.50 -0.18 18.08
N GLY A 463 -9.34 -0.96 17.02
CA GLY A 463 -8.47 -2.13 16.96
C GLY A 463 -7.21 -1.92 16.12
N GLU A 464 -6.43 -3.00 15.97
CA GLU A 464 -5.15 -2.97 15.25
C GLU A 464 -5.33 -2.64 13.76
N LEU A 465 -6.41 -3.11 13.13
CA LEU A 465 -6.70 -2.81 11.72
C LEU A 465 -7.22 -1.38 11.50
N ASP A 466 -7.89 -0.80 12.49
CA ASP A 466 -8.29 0.61 12.45
C ASP A 466 -7.04 1.52 12.44
N VAL A 467 -6.04 1.18 13.27
CA VAL A 467 -4.73 1.85 13.26
C VAL A 467 -4.00 1.62 11.94
N HIS A 468 -4.00 0.39 11.42
CA HIS A 468 -3.39 0.10 10.13
C HIS A 468 -3.98 0.95 8.99
N GLY A 469 -5.30 1.16 8.98
CA GLY A 469 -5.97 2.00 7.98
C GLY A 469 -5.55 3.46 7.98
N LEU A 470 -5.03 3.97 9.10
CA LEU A 470 -4.47 5.34 9.18
C LEU A 470 -3.01 5.40 8.69
N VAL A 471 -2.30 4.28 8.72
CA VAL A 471 -0.87 4.17 8.45
C VAL A 471 -0.58 3.77 7.01
N GLU A 472 -1.28 2.75 6.50
CA GLU A 472 -1.03 2.15 5.17
C GLU A 472 -0.96 3.17 4.02
N PRO A 473 -1.84 4.20 3.93
CA PRO A 473 -1.82 5.16 2.82
C PRO A 473 -0.51 5.93 2.65
N THR A 474 0.30 6.03 3.71
CA THR A 474 1.53 6.84 3.71
C THR A 474 2.81 6.02 3.81
N PHE A 475 2.74 4.71 4.06
CA PHE A 475 3.92 3.85 4.17
C PHE A 475 4.75 3.83 2.87
N GLY A 476 4.10 3.71 1.72
CA GLY A 476 4.77 3.80 0.42
C GLY A 476 5.39 5.18 0.18
N VAL A 477 4.70 6.25 0.56
CA VAL A 477 5.22 7.64 0.45
C VAL A 477 6.47 7.79 1.30
N LEU A 478 6.40 7.48 2.58
CA LEU A 478 7.53 7.59 3.52
C LEU A 478 8.73 6.76 3.04
N ALA A 479 8.50 5.55 2.55
CA ALA A 479 9.55 4.73 1.94
C ALA A 479 10.19 5.38 0.70
N GLN A 480 9.38 5.93 -0.20
CA GLN A 480 9.87 6.67 -1.37
C GLN A 480 10.79 7.83 -0.97
N LYS A 481 10.31 8.67 -0.04
CA LYS A 481 10.99 9.91 0.38
C LYS A 481 12.29 9.62 1.15
N MET A 482 12.32 8.57 1.95
CA MET A 482 13.56 8.20 2.67
C MET A 482 14.56 7.37 1.85
N TRP A 483 14.17 6.91 0.65
CA TRP A 483 15.03 6.10 -0.23
C TRP A 483 15.58 6.87 -1.43
N GLY A 484 14.74 7.62 -2.15
CA GLY A 484 15.14 8.31 -3.39
C GLY A 484 14.40 9.62 -3.67
N GLY A 485 13.53 10.08 -2.78
CA GLY A 485 12.73 11.31 -2.96
C GLY A 485 11.57 11.14 -3.95
N ALA A 486 10.77 12.19 -4.16
CA ALA A 486 9.70 12.16 -5.16
C ALA A 486 10.25 12.20 -6.59
N ASP A 487 9.59 11.49 -7.51
CA ASP A 487 9.85 11.64 -8.95
C ASP A 487 8.93 12.75 -9.47
N PRO A 488 9.47 13.90 -9.93
CA PRO A 488 8.64 15.02 -10.38
C PRO A 488 7.74 14.68 -11.57
N ASP A 489 8.06 13.63 -12.33
CA ASP A 489 7.28 13.19 -13.48
C ASP A 489 6.14 12.22 -13.11
N VAL A 490 6.05 11.81 -11.83
CA VAL A 490 5.01 10.90 -11.33
C VAL A 490 4.09 11.63 -10.34
N PRO A 491 2.87 12.03 -10.75
CA PRO A 491 1.91 12.65 -9.84
C PRO A 491 1.51 11.71 -8.70
N TYR A 492 1.19 12.28 -7.54
CA TYR A 492 0.79 11.53 -6.34
C TYR A 492 -0.29 10.46 -6.59
N ASP A 493 -1.32 10.76 -7.37
CA ASP A 493 -2.40 9.79 -7.63
C ASP A 493 -1.92 8.57 -8.43
N SER A 494 -0.97 8.77 -9.35
CA SER A 494 -0.34 7.68 -10.11
C SER A 494 0.60 6.86 -9.22
N PHE A 495 1.33 7.53 -8.33
CA PHE A 495 2.14 6.88 -7.31
C PHE A 495 1.27 6.05 -6.34
N LEU A 496 0.18 6.62 -5.82
CA LEU A 496 -0.74 5.93 -4.92
C LEU A 496 -1.45 4.76 -5.61
N ALA A 497 -1.80 4.89 -6.90
CA ALA A 497 -2.32 3.77 -7.69
C ALA A 497 -1.29 2.63 -7.79
N THR A 498 0.00 2.96 -7.91
CA THR A 498 1.08 1.96 -7.86
C THR A 498 1.15 1.29 -6.48
N VAL A 499 1.14 2.07 -5.39
CA VAL A 499 1.14 1.55 -4.01
C VAL A 499 -0.06 0.62 -3.77
N ARG A 500 -1.26 0.97 -4.24
CA ARG A 500 -2.46 0.12 -4.20
C ARG A 500 -2.24 -1.22 -4.88
N ARG A 501 -1.61 -1.25 -6.06
CA ARG A 501 -1.32 -2.49 -6.79
C ARG A 501 -0.25 -3.35 -6.10
N LEU A 502 0.73 -2.71 -5.47
CA LEU A 502 1.74 -3.40 -4.67
C LEU A 502 1.15 -3.99 -3.38
N GLY A 503 0.15 -3.32 -2.81
CA GLY A 503 -0.51 -3.71 -1.57
C GLY A 503 0.47 -3.83 -0.40
N VAL A 504 0.13 -4.70 0.54
CA VAL A 504 0.87 -4.92 1.80
C VAL A 504 2.02 -5.94 1.68
N GLY A 505 2.29 -6.44 0.47
CA GLY A 505 3.36 -7.41 0.20
C GLY A 505 2.97 -8.88 0.43
N THR A 506 3.93 -9.70 0.82
CA THR A 506 3.81 -11.17 0.91
C THR A 506 4.02 -11.70 2.33
N GLY A 507 3.38 -12.81 2.67
CA GLY A 507 3.62 -13.54 3.93
C GLY A 507 2.87 -13.01 5.16
N LEU A 508 1.91 -12.10 4.97
CA LEU A 508 1.11 -11.55 6.06
C LEU A 508 -0.04 -12.50 6.45
N THR A 509 -0.45 -12.43 7.72
CA THR A 509 -1.45 -13.35 8.31
C THR A 509 -2.64 -12.64 8.96
N LYS A 510 -2.45 -11.39 9.34
CA LYS A 510 -3.37 -10.56 10.12
C LYS A 510 -3.57 -9.18 9.50
N VAL A 511 -2.50 -8.53 9.06
CA VAL A 511 -2.57 -7.25 8.35
C VAL A 511 -3.08 -7.52 6.94
N ALA A 512 -4.17 -6.84 6.58
CA ALA A 512 -4.76 -6.85 5.25
C ALA A 512 -4.77 -5.42 4.70
N THR A 513 -4.76 -5.29 3.37
CA THR A 513 -4.84 -3.97 2.76
C THR A 513 -6.19 -3.31 3.07
N THR A 514 -6.13 -2.06 3.46
CA THR A 514 -7.23 -1.09 3.59
C THR A 514 -7.30 -0.16 2.38
N LEU A 515 -6.28 -0.19 1.52
CA LEU A 515 -6.21 0.57 0.27
C LEU A 515 -6.94 -0.11 -0.90
N ALA A 516 -7.40 -1.36 -0.73
CA ALA A 516 -8.23 -2.02 -1.73
C ALA A 516 -9.53 -1.24 -1.92
N ALA A 517 -9.69 -0.67 -3.11
CA ALA A 517 -10.90 -0.03 -3.56
C ALA A 517 -11.48 -0.83 -4.72
N PRO A 518 -12.82 -0.97 -4.82
CA PRO A 518 -13.42 -1.63 -5.97
C PRO A 518 -13.03 -0.86 -7.22
N ALA A 519 -12.65 -1.59 -8.28
CA ALA A 519 -12.53 -0.94 -9.58
C ALA A 519 -13.87 -0.33 -9.99
N ASN A 520 -13.87 0.61 -10.95
CA ASN A 520 -15.11 1.23 -11.43
C ASN A 520 -16.16 0.16 -11.77
N SER A 521 -17.32 0.23 -11.12
CA SER A 521 -18.45 -0.68 -11.28
C SER A 521 -18.20 -2.13 -10.83
N GLU A 522 -17.13 -2.39 -10.07
CA GLU A 522 -16.89 -3.69 -9.45
C GLU A 522 -17.87 -3.93 -8.28
N LEU A 523 -18.52 -5.08 -8.30
CA LEU A 523 -19.55 -5.50 -7.34
C LEU A 523 -19.03 -6.51 -6.30
N SER A 524 -17.90 -7.16 -6.60
CA SER A 524 -17.42 -8.36 -5.91
C SER A 524 -16.42 -8.14 -4.78
N LEU A 525 -15.71 -7.01 -4.73
CA LEU A 525 -14.68 -6.76 -3.71
C LEU A 525 -15.28 -6.86 -2.29
N GLY A 526 -14.62 -7.63 -1.42
CA GLY A 526 -14.99 -7.85 -0.02
C GLY A 526 -16.28 -8.66 0.18
N ARG A 527 -16.91 -9.16 -0.88
CA ARG A 527 -18.21 -9.85 -0.78
C ARG A 527 -18.07 -11.27 -0.21
N PRO A 528 -19.10 -11.79 0.50
CA PRO A 528 -19.10 -13.16 0.97
C PRO A 528 -18.92 -14.15 -0.18
N ALA A 529 -17.95 -15.05 -0.03
CA ALA A 529 -17.59 -16.02 -1.04
C ALA A 529 -17.52 -17.43 -0.48
N THR A 530 -17.79 -18.40 -1.34
CA THR A 530 -17.68 -19.84 -1.02
C THR A 530 -17.13 -20.57 -2.24
N ALA A 531 -16.54 -21.73 -2.02
CA ALA A 531 -15.97 -22.54 -3.08
C ALA A 531 -16.13 -24.02 -2.77
N SER A 532 -15.97 -24.85 -3.80
CA SER A 532 -15.84 -26.30 -3.67
C SER A 532 -14.65 -26.73 -2.79
N ALA A 533 -13.59 -25.92 -2.74
CA ALA A 533 -12.39 -26.13 -1.93
C ALA A 533 -11.61 -24.81 -1.79
N GLY A 534 -10.65 -24.77 -0.86
CA GLY A 534 -9.76 -23.62 -0.66
C GLY A 534 -10.44 -22.38 -0.05
N ALA A 535 -9.64 -21.34 0.21
CA ALA A 535 -10.10 -20.08 0.78
C ALA A 535 -10.74 -19.21 -0.31
N ALA A 536 -12.07 -19.21 -0.40
CA ALA A 536 -12.82 -18.48 -1.43
C ALA A 536 -12.64 -16.95 -1.36
N GLY A 537 -12.54 -16.39 -0.15
CA GLY A 537 -12.40 -14.95 0.06
C GLY A 537 -11.13 -14.36 -0.56
N ALA A 538 -10.08 -15.16 -0.73
CA ALA A 538 -8.81 -14.73 -1.34
C ALA A 538 -8.91 -14.34 -2.82
N ALA A 539 -10.03 -14.63 -3.49
CA ALA A 539 -10.29 -14.17 -4.86
C ALA A 539 -10.99 -12.79 -4.93
N PHE A 540 -11.39 -12.26 -3.78
CA PHE A 540 -12.27 -11.10 -3.65
C PHE A 540 -11.78 -10.11 -2.58
N ASP A 541 -10.56 -10.27 -2.06
CA ASP A 541 -10.00 -9.44 -0.98
C ASP A 541 -9.24 -8.21 -1.49
N GLY A 542 -8.99 -8.12 -2.80
CA GLY A 542 -8.22 -7.04 -3.41
C GLY A 542 -6.72 -7.13 -3.18
N VAL A 543 -6.22 -8.24 -2.63
CA VAL A 543 -4.80 -8.45 -2.34
C VAL A 543 -4.14 -9.21 -3.48
N GLY A 544 -3.20 -8.57 -4.18
CA GLY A 544 -2.54 -9.18 -5.34
C GLY A 544 -1.70 -10.42 -5.03
N THR A 545 -1.39 -10.71 -3.77
CA THR A 545 -0.49 -11.81 -3.34
C THR A 545 -1.22 -12.99 -2.70
N THR A 546 -2.53 -12.86 -2.43
CA THR A 546 -3.39 -13.98 -2.01
C THR A 546 -4.02 -14.63 -3.23
N LYS A 547 -4.50 -15.87 -3.09
CA LYS A 547 -5.18 -16.56 -4.18
C LYS A 547 -6.09 -17.66 -3.69
N TRP A 548 -7.19 -17.85 -4.42
CA TRP A 548 -7.98 -19.06 -4.32
C TRP A 548 -7.28 -20.22 -5.03
N ARG A 549 -7.42 -21.44 -4.48
CA ARG A 549 -6.95 -22.69 -5.10
C ARG A 549 -7.99 -23.79 -4.92
N SER A 550 -8.30 -24.52 -5.98
CA SER A 550 -9.20 -25.68 -5.90
C SER A 550 -8.53 -26.94 -5.35
N GLY A 551 -7.22 -27.09 -5.51
CA GLY A 551 -6.54 -28.38 -5.41
C GLY A 551 -6.75 -29.25 -6.67
N PRO A 552 -6.11 -30.43 -6.76
CA PRO A 552 -6.14 -31.28 -7.95
C PRO A 552 -7.56 -31.79 -8.26
N GLY A 553 -7.97 -31.78 -9.54
CA GLY A 553 -9.31 -32.21 -9.96
C GLY A 553 -9.90 -31.34 -11.07
N GLY A 554 -11.00 -31.80 -11.70
CA GLY A 554 -11.63 -31.16 -12.86
C GLY A 554 -12.81 -30.23 -12.56
N ASP A 555 -13.60 -30.52 -11.52
CA ASP A 555 -14.97 -29.97 -11.39
C ASP A 555 -15.12 -28.88 -10.30
N ALA A 556 -14.07 -28.10 -10.07
CA ALA A 556 -14.06 -27.11 -9.00
C ALA A 556 -14.86 -25.84 -9.36
N TRP A 557 -15.54 -25.27 -8.37
CA TRP A 557 -16.23 -23.99 -8.49
C TRP A 557 -15.83 -23.00 -7.38
N LEU A 558 -15.94 -21.71 -7.71
CA LEU A 558 -15.78 -20.54 -6.84
C LEU A 558 -16.98 -19.61 -7.06
N ARG A 559 -17.61 -19.11 -5.99
CA ARG A 559 -18.77 -18.20 -6.10
C ARG A 559 -18.72 -17.06 -5.11
N VAL A 560 -19.36 -15.95 -5.51
CA VAL A 560 -19.57 -14.75 -4.71
C VAL A 560 -21.07 -14.44 -4.57
N ASP A 561 -21.48 -13.98 -3.39
CA ASP A 561 -22.80 -13.39 -3.13
C ASP A 561 -22.69 -11.86 -3.11
N LEU A 562 -23.30 -11.21 -4.10
CA LEU A 562 -23.33 -9.74 -4.22
C LEU A 562 -24.22 -9.08 -3.15
N GLY A 563 -24.94 -9.87 -2.35
CA GLY A 563 -25.79 -9.46 -1.24
C GLY A 563 -27.22 -9.10 -1.65
N ARG A 564 -27.40 -8.63 -2.89
CA ARG A 564 -28.70 -8.32 -3.51
C ARG A 564 -28.65 -8.57 -5.02
N PRO A 565 -29.80 -8.63 -5.72
CA PRO A 565 -29.80 -8.67 -7.18
C PRO A 565 -29.16 -7.41 -7.75
N GLU A 566 -28.12 -7.58 -8.57
CA GLU A 566 -27.39 -6.54 -9.27
C GLU A 566 -27.38 -6.84 -10.77
N THR A 567 -27.17 -5.81 -11.60
CA THR A 567 -26.93 -6.02 -13.04
C THR A 567 -25.47 -6.39 -13.24
N VAL A 568 -25.23 -7.52 -13.90
CA VAL A 568 -23.88 -8.02 -14.19
C VAL A 568 -23.67 -8.03 -15.70
N THR A 569 -22.53 -7.52 -16.16
CA THR A 569 -22.20 -7.44 -17.59
C THR A 569 -20.82 -8.00 -17.94
N LYS A 570 -19.92 -8.07 -16.95
CA LYS A 570 -18.54 -8.48 -17.16
C LYS A 570 -18.00 -9.24 -15.95
N VAL A 571 -17.16 -10.24 -16.21
CA VAL A 571 -16.31 -10.88 -15.20
C VAL A 571 -14.87 -10.86 -15.70
N ASP A 572 -13.94 -10.38 -14.86
CA ASP A 572 -12.50 -10.50 -15.10
C ASP A 572 -11.93 -11.57 -14.16
N LEU A 573 -11.13 -12.50 -14.70
CA LEU A 573 -10.45 -13.54 -13.95
C LEU A 573 -8.94 -13.36 -14.09
N ASP A 574 -8.24 -13.13 -12.99
CA ASP A 574 -6.77 -13.07 -12.96
C ASP A 574 -6.20 -14.44 -12.58
N TRP A 575 -5.82 -15.22 -13.59
CA TRP A 575 -5.39 -16.59 -13.43
C TRP A 575 -3.91 -16.72 -13.11
N THR A 576 -3.59 -17.56 -12.13
CA THR A 576 -2.21 -18.04 -11.92
C THR A 576 -1.77 -19.01 -13.03
N PRO A 577 -0.51 -19.47 -13.05
CA PRO A 577 -0.08 -20.55 -13.95
C PRO A 577 -0.87 -21.87 -13.86
N ALA A 578 -1.67 -22.07 -12.80
CA ALA A 578 -2.67 -23.13 -12.70
C ALA A 578 -4.04 -22.61 -13.19
N TYR A 579 -4.10 -22.16 -14.44
CA TYR A 579 -5.28 -21.53 -15.04
C TYR A 579 -6.32 -22.56 -15.49
N GLY A 580 -7.58 -22.12 -15.63
CA GLY A 580 -8.62 -22.90 -16.31
C GLY A 580 -8.47 -22.85 -17.83
N ARG A 581 -8.26 -24.01 -18.47
CA ARG A 581 -8.28 -24.16 -19.92
C ARG A 581 -9.71 -23.98 -20.44
N ASP A 582 -10.65 -24.70 -19.81
CA ASP A 582 -12.07 -24.65 -20.08
C ASP A 582 -12.84 -24.39 -18.79
N TYR A 583 -13.80 -23.47 -18.85
CA TYR A 583 -14.64 -23.10 -17.72
C TYR A 583 -15.88 -22.31 -18.13
N GLU A 584 -16.84 -22.21 -17.21
CA GLU A 584 -18.07 -21.46 -17.38
C GLU A 584 -18.23 -20.37 -16.31
N ILE A 585 -18.83 -19.25 -16.72
CA ILE A 585 -19.40 -18.26 -15.79
C ILE A 585 -20.91 -18.46 -15.74
N GLN A 586 -21.42 -18.65 -14.53
CA GLN A 586 -22.83 -18.87 -14.27
C GLN A 586 -23.35 -17.87 -13.25
N VAL A 587 -24.62 -17.49 -13.40
CA VAL A 587 -25.31 -16.55 -12.50
C VAL A 587 -26.56 -17.17 -11.90
N SER A 588 -26.99 -16.64 -10.75
CA SER A 588 -28.20 -17.08 -10.05
C SER A 588 -28.84 -15.96 -9.23
N GLY A 589 -30.18 -15.94 -9.18
CA GLY A 589 -30.93 -15.07 -8.27
C GLY A 589 -31.09 -15.66 -6.86
N ASN A 590 -31.03 -16.99 -6.72
CA ASN A 590 -31.37 -17.71 -5.48
C ASN A 590 -30.23 -18.59 -4.92
N GLY A 591 -29.12 -18.71 -5.67
CA GLY A 591 -27.94 -19.50 -5.29
C GLY A 591 -28.07 -21.01 -5.55
N THR A 592 -29.21 -21.48 -6.07
CA THR A 592 -29.50 -22.91 -6.32
C THR A 592 -29.76 -23.23 -7.79
N THR A 593 -30.46 -22.36 -8.51
CA THR A 593 -30.70 -22.47 -9.96
C THR A 593 -29.72 -21.59 -10.72
N TRP A 594 -28.95 -22.19 -11.63
CA TRP A 594 -27.85 -21.52 -12.30
C TRP A 594 -28.05 -21.46 -13.82
N THR A 595 -27.66 -20.34 -14.42
CA THR A 595 -27.66 -20.13 -15.86
C THR A 595 -26.26 -19.75 -16.32
N THR A 596 -25.73 -20.44 -17.33
CA THR A 596 -24.45 -20.10 -17.96
C THR A 596 -24.60 -18.86 -18.83
N VAL A 597 -23.78 -17.84 -18.56
CA VAL A 597 -23.79 -16.56 -19.29
C VAL A 597 -22.54 -16.38 -20.15
N ALA A 598 -21.46 -17.09 -19.84
CA ALA A 598 -20.26 -17.14 -20.68
C ALA A 598 -19.56 -18.49 -20.55
N ARG A 599 -18.85 -18.88 -21.61
CA ARG A 599 -18.00 -20.07 -21.67
C ARG A 599 -16.65 -19.71 -22.26
N ARG A 600 -15.59 -20.35 -21.76
CA ARG A 600 -14.24 -20.32 -22.31
C ARG A 600 -13.77 -21.75 -22.56
N THR A 601 -13.09 -21.95 -23.67
CA THR A 601 -12.51 -23.23 -24.09
C THR A 601 -11.14 -22.99 -24.71
N ASP A 602 -10.25 -23.97 -24.59
CA ASP A 602 -8.94 -24.02 -25.24
C ASP A 602 -7.99 -22.85 -24.89
N ARG A 603 -8.06 -22.35 -23.65
CA ARG A 603 -7.08 -21.36 -23.18
C ARG A 603 -5.69 -22.00 -23.03
N GLU A 604 -4.64 -21.32 -23.52
CA GLU A 604 -3.28 -21.87 -23.54
C GLU A 604 -2.29 -21.21 -22.56
N SER A 605 -2.69 -20.12 -21.90
CA SER A 605 -1.82 -19.34 -21.01
C SER A 605 -2.51 -18.91 -19.73
N ALA A 606 -1.74 -18.33 -18.79
CA ALA A 606 -2.20 -17.68 -17.56
C ALA A 606 -2.52 -16.19 -17.78
N GLY A 607 -2.80 -15.43 -16.71
CA GLY A 607 -3.05 -13.99 -16.75
C GLY A 607 -4.54 -13.63 -16.75
N VAL A 608 -4.86 -12.38 -17.05
CA VAL A 608 -6.24 -11.87 -17.06
C VAL A 608 -7.05 -12.41 -18.24
N ASP A 609 -8.26 -12.92 -17.96
CA ASP A 609 -9.30 -13.23 -18.96
C ASP A 609 -10.56 -12.43 -18.65
N THR A 610 -10.99 -11.62 -19.62
CA THR A 610 -12.19 -10.79 -19.53
C THR A 610 -13.32 -11.45 -20.30
N LEU A 611 -14.44 -11.69 -19.61
CA LEU A 611 -15.67 -12.22 -20.18
C LEU A 611 -16.77 -11.17 -20.10
N THR A 612 -17.21 -10.67 -21.25
CA THR A 612 -18.38 -9.79 -21.37
C THR A 612 -19.58 -10.57 -21.90
N PHE A 613 -20.77 -10.27 -21.39
CA PHE A 613 -22.01 -10.91 -21.81
C PHE A 613 -23.19 -9.93 -21.73
N ALA A 614 -24.33 -10.32 -22.29
CA ALA A 614 -25.54 -9.51 -22.21
C ALA A 614 -25.92 -9.26 -20.74
N PRO A 615 -26.33 -8.02 -20.37
CA PRO A 615 -26.67 -7.69 -18.99
C PRO A 615 -27.68 -8.66 -18.40
N VAL A 616 -27.39 -9.16 -17.20
CA VAL A 616 -28.24 -10.10 -16.47
C VAL A 616 -28.38 -9.65 -15.03
N THR A 617 -29.60 -9.68 -14.50
CA THR A 617 -29.84 -9.43 -13.09
C THR A 617 -29.56 -10.70 -12.28
N ALA A 618 -28.62 -10.65 -11.35
CA ALA A 618 -28.23 -11.77 -10.52
C ALA A 618 -27.74 -11.33 -9.14
N ARG A 619 -27.88 -12.20 -8.14
CA ARG A 619 -27.31 -12.00 -6.81
C ARG A 619 -26.03 -12.79 -6.62
N HIS A 620 -25.93 -13.96 -7.24
CA HIS A 620 -24.77 -14.84 -7.16
C HIS A 620 -24.12 -15.01 -8.52
N VAL A 621 -22.80 -15.00 -8.53
CA VAL A 621 -21.98 -15.28 -9.71
C VAL A 621 -20.97 -16.36 -9.34
N ARG A 622 -20.80 -17.37 -10.20
CA ARG A 622 -19.82 -18.45 -9.98
C ARG A 622 -19.02 -18.76 -11.24
N LEU A 623 -17.77 -19.09 -11.00
CA LEU A 623 -16.87 -19.78 -11.92
C LEU A 623 -17.02 -21.29 -11.70
N VAL A 624 -17.17 -22.06 -12.78
CA VAL A 624 -17.15 -23.52 -12.78
C VAL A 624 -16.06 -23.99 -13.75
N GLY A 625 -14.99 -24.57 -13.20
CA GLY A 625 -13.94 -25.18 -14.01
C GLY A 625 -14.41 -26.51 -14.61
N THR A 626 -14.03 -26.78 -15.86
CA THR A 626 -14.28 -28.06 -16.54
C THR A 626 -13.01 -28.72 -17.05
N GLU A 627 -12.02 -27.94 -17.48
CA GLU A 627 -10.67 -28.44 -17.74
C GLU A 627 -9.60 -27.46 -17.21
N ALA A 628 -8.74 -27.93 -16.32
CA ALA A 628 -7.56 -27.19 -15.89
C ALA A 628 -6.46 -27.30 -16.97
N GLY A 629 -5.69 -26.22 -17.18
CA GLY A 629 -4.53 -26.25 -18.09
C GLY A 629 -3.54 -27.37 -17.74
N ARG A 630 -3.47 -27.74 -16.45
CA ARG A 630 -2.77 -28.94 -15.96
C ARG A 630 -3.61 -29.61 -14.87
N LYS A 631 -4.14 -30.80 -15.15
CA LYS A 631 -5.03 -31.53 -14.23
C LYS A 631 -4.45 -31.72 -12.81
N GLN A 632 -3.14 -31.92 -12.68
CA GLN A 632 -2.49 -32.09 -11.38
C GLN A 632 -2.43 -30.81 -10.53
N ASP A 633 -2.48 -29.63 -11.15
CA ASP A 633 -2.34 -28.34 -10.47
C ASP A 633 -3.72 -27.79 -10.04
N GLY A 634 -4.80 -28.26 -10.67
CA GLY A 634 -6.15 -27.75 -10.48
C GLY A 634 -6.30 -26.33 -11.04
N TYR A 635 -7.14 -25.54 -10.38
CA TYR A 635 -7.42 -24.14 -10.69
C TYR A 635 -6.89 -23.24 -9.56
N ALA A 636 -6.28 -22.13 -9.94
CA ALA A 636 -5.96 -21.07 -8.99
C ALA A 636 -5.97 -19.70 -9.66
N LEU A 637 -6.55 -18.72 -8.95
CA LEU A 637 -6.70 -17.35 -9.41
C LEU A 637 -6.40 -16.38 -8.27
N TRP A 638 -5.74 -15.27 -8.62
CA TRP A 638 -5.52 -14.15 -7.71
C TRP A 638 -6.80 -13.35 -7.51
N SER A 639 -7.60 -13.16 -8.56
CA SER A 639 -8.89 -12.46 -8.41
C SER A 639 -9.96 -12.94 -9.37
N MET A 640 -11.22 -12.88 -8.91
CA MET A 640 -12.41 -12.95 -9.73
C MET A 640 -13.21 -11.67 -9.48
N ARG A 641 -13.27 -10.79 -10.47
CA ARG A 641 -13.95 -9.50 -10.35
C ARG A 641 -15.22 -9.49 -11.18
N VAL A 642 -16.35 -9.15 -10.55
CA VAL A 642 -17.67 -9.10 -11.16
C VAL A 642 -18.06 -7.64 -11.31
N PHE A 643 -18.48 -7.24 -12.50
CA PHE A 643 -18.77 -5.85 -12.81
C PHE A 643 -20.19 -5.64 -13.33
N ASP A 644 -20.77 -4.52 -12.93
CA ASP A 644 -21.88 -3.90 -13.66
C ASP A 644 -21.36 -3.21 -14.93
N ALA A 645 -22.27 -2.65 -15.73
CA ALA A 645 -21.95 -1.74 -16.81
C ALA A 645 -21.08 -0.58 -16.30
N PRO A 646 -19.93 -0.29 -16.93
CA PRO A 646 -19.04 0.78 -16.50
C PRO A 646 -19.76 2.12 -16.39
N ASP A 647 -19.50 2.85 -15.30
CA ASP A 647 -19.81 4.27 -15.23
C ASP A 647 -18.83 5.06 -16.10
N LEU A 648 -19.36 5.61 -17.19
CA LEU A 648 -18.66 6.42 -18.18
C LEU A 648 -18.37 7.84 -17.67
N ALA A 649 -19.08 8.30 -16.63
CA ALA A 649 -18.90 9.63 -16.04
C ALA A 649 -17.81 9.68 -14.96
N LEU A 650 -17.43 8.53 -14.38
CA LEU A 650 -16.46 8.48 -13.29
C LEU A 650 -15.11 9.13 -13.70
N HIS A 651 -14.67 10.10 -12.89
CA HIS A 651 -13.46 10.93 -13.06
C HIS A 651 -13.36 11.67 -14.40
N ARG A 652 -14.48 11.90 -15.08
CA ARG A 652 -14.51 12.69 -16.31
C ARG A 652 -14.58 14.18 -16.01
N PRO A 653 -14.13 15.04 -16.96
CA PRO A 653 -14.33 16.48 -16.85
C PRO A 653 -15.81 16.81 -16.70
N THR A 654 -16.15 17.46 -15.60
CA THR A 654 -17.53 17.79 -15.22
C THR A 654 -17.64 19.29 -15.02
N THR A 655 -18.65 19.91 -15.60
CA THR A 655 -18.93 21.34 -15.46
C THR A 655 -20.39 21.55 -15.08
N ALA A 656 -20.69 22.69 -14.47
CA ALA A 656 -22.05 23.04 -14.08
C ALA A 656 -22.32 24.52 -14.37
N SER A 657 -23.60 24.88 -14.38
CA SER A 657 -24.05 26.28 -14.47
C SER A 657 -23.60 27.12 -13.27
N SER A 658 -23.45 26.50 -12.09
CA SER A 658 -22.90 27.14 -10.89
C SER A 658 -22.49 26.13 -9.82
N SER A 659 -21.80 26.64 -8.79
CA SER A 659 -21.55 25.94 -7.52
C SER A 659 -21.91 26.86 -6.35
N GLU A 660 -22.54 26.31 -5.31
CA GLU A 660 -22.89 27.02 -4.07
C GLU A 660 -21.63 27.55 -3.34
N ALA A 661 -20.56 26.74 -3.34
CA ALA A 661 -19.25 27.06 -2.78
C ALA A 661 -18.14 26.28 -3.50
N ALA A 662 -16.89 26.70 -3.35
CA ALA A 662 -15.73 26.04 -3.96
C ALA A 662 -15.55 24.58 -3.51
N SER A 663 -15.97 24.23 -2.29
CA SER A 663 -15.95 22.86 -1.77
C SER A 663 -17.07 21.96 -2.32
N LEU A 664 -18.03 22.51 -3.08
CA LEU A 664 -19.20 21.83 -3.65
C LEU A 664 -19.17 21.91 -5.18
N ALA A 665 -17.98 21.72 -5.74
CA ALA A 665 -17.66 21.83 -7.15
C ALA A 665 -18.26 20.64 -7.95
N PRO A 666 -18.48 20.77 -9.28
CA PRO A 666 -19.19 19.77 -10.07
C PRO A 666 -18.49 18.42 -10.16
N GLU A 667 -17.16 18.39 -10.04
CA GLU A 667 -16.36 17.17 -10.14
C GLU A 667 -16.70 16.17 -9.03
N ASN A 668 -17.14 16.69 -7.87
CA ASN A 668 -17.59 15.90 -6.72
C ASN A 668 -18.80 14.99 -7.04
N ALA A 669 -19.61 15.29 -8.06
CA ALA A 669 -20.71 14.40 -8.45
C ALA A 669 -20.21 13.18 -9.24
N THR A 670 -18.96 13.19 -9.69
CA THR A 670 -18.36 12.20 -10.61
C THR A 670 -17.05 11.62 -10.10
N ASP A 671 -16.67 11.87 -8.85
CA ASP A 671 -15.37 11.46 -8.26
C ASP A 671 -15.40 10.06 -7.61
N GLY A 672 -16.60 9.47 -7.45
CA GLY A 672 -16.77 8.17 -6.81
C GLY A 672 -16.65 8.18 -5.28
N ASP A 673 -16.48 9.35 -4.64
CA ASP A 673 -16.48 9.49 -3.19
C ASP A 673 -17.92 9.72 -2.67
N ALA A 674 -18.41 8.83 -1.81
CA ALA A 674 -19.76 8.94 -1.24
C ALA A 674 -19.90 10.09 -0.21
N LYS A 675 -18.82 10.81 0.11
CA LYS A 675 -18.79 11.90 1.10
C LYS A 675 -18.73 13.29 0.50
N THR A 676 -18.49 13.42 -0.81
CA THR A 676 -18.42 14.69 -1.54
C THR A 676 -19.67 14.85 -2.39
N ARG A 677 -20.06 16.11 -2.68
CA ARG A 677 -21.22 16.39 -3.53
C ARG A 677 -21.04 17.69 -4.32
N TRP A 678 -21.73 17.78 -5.44
CA TRP A 678 -21.98 19.04 -6.12
C TRP A 678 -23.25 19.69 -5.55
N ALA A 679 -23.26 21.03 -5.47
CA ALA A 679 -24.46 21.80 -5.17
C ALA A 679 -24.53 23.07 -6.02
N SER A 680 -25.69 23.34 -6.62
CA SER A 680 -25.93 24.54 -7.44
C SER A 680 -26.32 25.76 -6.61
N ALA A 681 -26.35 26.93 -7.25
CA ALA A 681 -27.05 28.10 -6.73
C ALA A 681 -28.57 27.86 -6.56
N TYR A 682 -29.22 28.68 -5.74
CA TYR A 682 -30.59 28.46 -5.27
C TYR A 682 -31.68 28.97 -6.24
N ARG A 683 -31.61 28.55 -7.50
CA ARG A 683 -32.55 28.91 -8.57
C ARG A 683 -32.84 27.72 -9.48
N GLU A 684 -33.90 27.82 -10.27
CA GLU A 684 -34.23 26.84 -11.31
C GLU A 684 -33.28 26.95 -12.51
N ASP A 685 -33.43 26.05 -13.49
CA ASP A 685 -32.67 26.00 -14.74
C ASP A 685 -31.16 25.76 -14.60
N GLU A 686 -30.72 25.36 -13.41
CA GLU A 686 -29.34 24.91 -13.18
C GLU A 686 -29.08 23.53 -13.78
N TRP A 687 -27.87 23.32 -14.28
CA TRP A 687 -27.43 22.09 -14.94
C TRP A 687 -26.06 21.66 -14.47
N ILE A 688 -25.80 20.36 -14.56
CA ILE A 688 -24.47 19.75 -14.45
C ILE A 688 -24.29 18.79 -15.63
N GLN A 689 -23.10 18.82 -16.24
CA GLN A 689 -22.77 18.02 -17.42
C GLN A 689 -21.41 17.35 -17.27
N VAL A 690 -21.24 16.24 -17.98
CA VAL A 690 -20.00 15.48 -18.03
C VAL A 690 -19.54 15.25 -19.47
N ASP A 691 -18.24 15.44 -19.73
CA ASP A 691 -17.58 15.07 -21.00
C ASP A 691 -17.03 13.64 -20.90
N LEU A 692 -17.66 12.69 -21.58
CA LEU A 692 -17.22 11.30 -21.61
C LEU A 692 -15.91 11.09 -22.39
N GLY A 693 -15.37 12.14 -23.02
CA GLY A 693 -14.12 12.19 -23.78
C GLY A 693 -14.24 11.75 -25.24
N ARG A 694 -15.24 10.93 -25.56
CA ARG A 694 -15.58 10.51 -26.93
C ARG A 694 -17.06 10.16 -27.05
N SER A 695 -17.60 10.22 -28.27
CA SER A 695 -18.98 9.76 -28.51
C SER A 695 -19.08 8.24 -28.37
N GLN A 696 -20.01 7.77 -27.54
CA GLN A 696 -20.25 6.36 -27.25
C GLN A 696 -21.71 6.13 -26.81
N PRO A 697 -22.26 4.91 -26.94
CA PRO A 697 -23.66 4.66 -26.61
C PRO A 697 -23.92 4.85 -25.11
N VAL A 698 -24.91 5.67 -24.79
CA VAL A 698 -25.43 5.92 -23.44
C VAL A 698 -26.90 5.53 -23.41
N ARG A 699 -27.37 4.95 -22.30
CA ARG A 699 -28.79 4.59 -22.15
C ARG A 699 -29.35 4.64 -20.74
N ARG A 700 -28.49 4.88 -19.74
CA ARG A 700 -28.86 4.87 -18.33
C ARG A 700 -28.10 5.98 -17.62
N VAL A 701 -28.81 6.75 -16.82
CA VAL A 701 -28.25 7.74 -15.91
C VAL A 701 -28.75 7.43 -14.50
N LEU A 702 -27.84 7.39 -13.54
CA LEU A 702 -28.15 7.26 -12.12
C LEU A 702 -27.79 8.56 -11.42
N LEU A 703 -28.73 9.07 -10.63
CA LEU A 703 -28.60 10.33 -9.91
C LEU A 703 -28.84 10.06 -8.44
N ASP A 704 -27.80 10.15 -7.63
CA ASP A 704 -27.94 10.09 -6.17
C ASP A 704 -28.08 11.50 -5.62
N TRP A 705 -29.32 11.86 -5.30
CA TRP A 705 -29.69 13.19 -4.85
C TRP A 705 -29.49 13.35 -3.34
N GLU A 706 -28.96 14.50 -2.95
CA GLU A 706 -29.11 15.00 -1.58
C GLU A 706 -30.59 15.39 -1.32
N ARG A 707 -30.95 15.79 -0.09
CA ARG A 707 -32.29 16.30 0.22
C ARG A 707 -32.72 17.45 -0.69
N ALA A 708 -31.80 18.29 -1.13
CA ALA A 708 -31.99 19.34 -2.13
C ALA A 708 -31.97 18.74 -3.55
N SER A 709 -33.13 18.29 -4.05
CA SER A 709 -33.26 17.52 -5.29
C SER A 709 -34.18 18.18 -6.33
N ALA A 710 -34.14 17.69 -7.57
CA ALA A 710 -35.05 18.14 -8.62
C ALA A 710 -36.39 17.39 -8.57
N GLN A 711 -37.51 18.10 -8.69
CA GLN A 711 -38.84 17.53 -8.94
C GLN A 711 -38.99 17.19 -10.42
N ASP A 712 -38.59 18.12 -11.29
CA ASP A 712 -38.62 17.98 -12.75
C ASP A 712 -37.24 18.27 -13.31
N TYR A 713 -36.76 17.40 -14.20
CA TYR A 713 -35.48 17.56 -14.90
C TYR A 713 -35.43 16.73 -16.18
N ASP A 714 -34.56 17.12 -17.10
CA ASP A 714 -34.25 16.36 -18.31
C ASP A 714 -32.87 15.74 -18.24
N ILE A 715 -32.75 14.53 -18.80
CA ILE A 715 -31.47 13.98 -19.21
C ILE A 715 -31.26 14.37 -20.66
N GLN A 716 -30.23 15.14 -20.93
CA GLN A 716 -29.91 15.59 -22.27
C GLN A 716 -28.53 15.11 -22.68
N VAL A 717 -28.35 14.86 -23.97
CA VAL A 717 -27.09 14.38 -24.53
C VAL A 717 -26.64 15.28 -25.68
N SER A 718 -25.34 15.32 -25.93
CA SER A 718 -24.74 16.13 -26.99
C SER A 718 -23.44 15.49 -27.51
N ASP A 719 -23.05 15.85 -28.72
CA ASP A 719 -21.75 15.48 -29.31
C ASP A 719 -20.72 16.63 -29.19
N ASP A 720 -21.16 17.87 -28.91
CA ASP A 720 -20.35 19.11 -28.93
C ASP A 720 -20.49 20.01 -27.69
N ALA A 721 -21.38 19.65 -26.74
CA ALA A 721 -21.75 20.44 -25.55
C ALA A 721 -22.49 21.77 -25.83
N GLU A 722 -22.85 22.04 -27.08
CA GLU A 722 -23.59 23.24 -27.49
C GLU A 722 -25.01 22.88 -27.92
N ASN A 723 -25.14 21.83 -28.74
CA ASN A 723 -26.40 21.36 -29.29
C ASN A 723 -26.89 20.15 -28.48
N TRP A 724 -27.95 20.36 -27.70
CA TRP A 724 -28.48 19.36 -26.77
C TRP A 724 -29.78 18.73 -27.26
N ARG A 725 -29.88 17.41 -27.13
CA ARG A 725 -31.10 16.63 -27.39
C ARG A 725 -31.57 15.96 -26.10
N THR A 726 -32.86 16.05 -25.78
CA THR A 726 -33.45 15.36 -24.63
C THR A 726 -33.51 13.86 -24.92
N ALA A 727 -32.85 13.06 -24.09
CA ALA A 727 -32.84 11.61 -24.16
C ALA A 727 -33.91 10.99 -23.24
N ALA A 728 -34.20 11.64 -22.11
CA ALA A 728 -35.27 11.25 -21.20
C ALA A 728 -35.78 12.44 -20.38
N GLU A 729 -37.05 12.36 -19.99
CA GLU A 729 -37.70 13.35 -19.12
C GLU A 729 -38.07 12.69 -17.79
N ALA A 730 -37.74 13.35 -16.68
CA ALA A 730 -38.20 12.98 -15.36
C ALA A 730 -39.10 14.08 -14.81
N ARG A 731 -40.31 13.71 -14.39
CA ARG A 731 -41.33 14.64 -13.91
C ARG A 731 -41.93 14.17 -12.60
N SER A 732 -42.42 15.11 -11.80
CA SER A 732 -43.17 14.86 -10.56
C SER A 732 -42.44 13.94 -9.58
N ARG A 733 -41.11 14.05 -9.50
CA ARG A 733 -40.30 13.24 -8.59
C ARG A 733 -40.57 13.61 -7.12
N PRO A 734 -40.50 12.65 -6.18
CA PRO A 734 -40.78 12.89 -4.78
C PRO A 734 -39.73 13.81 -4.14
N THR A 735 -40.11 14.53 -3.09
CA THR A 735 -39.18 15.39 -2.34
C THR A 735 -38.18 14.58 -1.52
N GLY A 736 -37.02 15.17 -1.22
CA GLY A 736 -35.99 14.58 -0.37
C GLY A 736 -34.89 13.81 -1.12
N ALA A 737 -34.01 13.18 -0.34
CA ALA A 737 -32.87 12.41 -0.83
C ALA A 737 -33.35 11.08 -1.45
N ARG A 738 -32.81 10.73 -2.61
CA ARG A 738 -33.20 9.54 -3.37
C ARG A 738 -32.21 9.23 -4.47
N VAL A 739 -32.23 7.99 -4.93
CA VAL A 739 -31.58 7.60 -6.18
C VAL A 739 -32.62 7.55 -7.28
N ASP A 740 -32.47 8.40 -8.29
CA ASP A 740 -33.23 8.27 -9.52
C ASP A 740 -32.44 7.43 -10.53
N GLU A 741 -33.08 6.38 -11.03
CA GLU A 741 -32.63 5.65 -12.20
C GLU A 741 -33.46 6.06 -13.42
N VAL A 742 -32.78 6.60 -14.44
CA VAL A 742 -33.41 7.02 -15.69
C VAL A 742 -32.83 6.19 -16.83
N THR A 743 -33.69 5.46 -17.53
CA THR A 743 -33.31 4.63 -18.68
C THR A 743 -33.98 5.14 -19.96
N PHE A 744 -33.29 4.99 -21.09
CA PHE A 744 -33.75 5.42 -22.41
C PHE A 744 -33.17 4.50 -23.49
N ALA A 745 -33.63 4.65 -24.74
CA ALA A 745 -33.04 3.93 -25.87
C ALA A 745 -31.54 4.30 -26.01
N PRO A 746 -30.65 3.37 -26.40
CA PRO A 746 -29.24 3.71 -26.58
C PRO A 746 -29.03 4.86 -27.58
N VAL A 747 -28.39 5.94 -27.14
CA VAL A 747 -28.05 7.10 -27.97
C VAL A 747 -26.54 7.32 -27.91
N PRO A 748 -25.83 7.44 -29.05
CA PRO A 748 -24.43 7.86 -29.03
C PRO A 748 -24.31 9.28 -28.49
N ALA A 749 -23.39 9.53 -27.57
CA ALA A 749 -23.18 10.84 -27.00
C ALA A 749 -21.74 10.98 -26.49
N ARG A 750 -21.18 12.18 -26.62
CA ARG A 750 -19.93 12.55 -25.92
C ARG A 750 -20.23 13.26 -24.61
N PHE A 751 -21.27 14.07 -24.56
CA PHE A 751 -21.67 14.82 -23.37
C PHE A 751 -23.04 14.38 -22.89
N VAL A 752 -23.20 14.32 -21.57
CA VAL A 752 -24.48 14.05 -20.92
C VAL A 752 -24.68 15.10 -19.83
N ARG A 753 -25.87 15.69 -19.76
CA ARG A 753 -26.23 16.65 -18.71
C ARG A 753 -27.54 16.32 -18.06
N ILE A 754 -27.65 16.71 -16.80
CA ILE A 754 -28.94 16.96 -16.18
C ILE A 754 -29.31 18.42 -16.39
N GLN A 755 -30.51 18.68 -16.87
CA GLN A 755 -31.08 20.03 -16.92
C GLN A 755 -32.19 20.10 -15.87
N GLY A 756 -31.94 20.78 -14.77
CA GLY A 756 -32.96 21.03 -13.75
C GLY A 756 -34.04 21.96 -14.29
N ILE A 757 -35.31 21.66 -13.97
CA ILE A 757 -36.48 22.46 -14.39
C ILE A 757 -37.23 22.96 -13.17
N LYS A 758 -37.40 22.11 -12.15
CA LYS A 758 -38.13 22.45 -10.93
C LYS A 758 -37.48 21.83 -9.69
N ARG A 759 -37.20 22.62 -8.65
CA ARG A 759 -36.66 22.16 -7.36
C ARG A 759 -37.73 21.61 -6.43
N THR A 760 -37.35 20.66 -5.58
CA THR A 760 -38.20 20.17 -4.49
C THR A 760 -38.19 21.05 -3.24
N SER A 761 -37.28 22.03 -3.17
CA SER A 761 -37.05 22.88 -1.98
C SER A 761 -36.61 24.30 -2.36
N SER A 762 -36.42 25.17 -1.35
CA SER A 762 -35.85 26.51 -1.55
C SER A 762 -34.33 26.51 -1.80
N PHE A 763 -33.64 25.40 -1.53
CA PHE A 763 -32.22 25.19 -1.85
C PHE A 763 -32.02 24.82 -3.32
N GLY A 764 -30.79 24.85 -3.82
CA GLY A 764 -30.43 24.45 -5.19
C GLY A 764 -30.64 22.96 -5.49
N TYR A 765 -30.03 22.48 -6.57
CA TYR A 765 -29.88 21.05 -6.85
C TYR A 765 -28.58 20.54 -6.25
N SER A 766 -28.60 19.34 -5.69
CA SER A 766 -27.42 18.74 -5.08
C SER A 766 -27.34 17.24 -5.35
N LEU A 767 -26.19 16.80 -5.85
CA LEU A 767 -25.93 15.41 -6.21
C LEU A 767 -24.70 14.89 -5.48
N TRP A 768 -24.89 13.81 -4.72
CA TRP A 768 -23.80 12.95 -4.27
C TRP A 768 -23.21 12.16 -5.44
N ARG A 769 -24.01 11.88 -6.48
CA ARG A 769 -23.53 11.12 -7.63
C ARG A 769 -24.29 11.39 -8.92
N PHE A 770 -23.55 11.45 -10.03
CA PHE A 770 -24.04 11.45 -11.41
C PHE A 770 -23.28 10.40 -12.23
N GLU A 771 -23.91 9.24 -12.43
CA GLU A 771 -23.33 8.15 -13.24
C GLU A 771 -23.98 8.08 -14.63
N VAL A 772 -23.19 7.73 -15.64
CA VAL A 772 -23.63 7.55 -17.03
C VAL A 772 -23.23 6.16 -17.50
N ARG A 773 -24.17 5.33 -17.96
CA ARG A 773 -23.88 3.92 -18.28
C ARG A 773 -24.37 3.50 -19.67
N ALA A 774 -23.66 2.54 -20.26
CA ALA A 774 -23.98 1.86 -21.52
C ALA A 774 -24.48 0.43 -21.27
N THR A 775 -25.48 -0.09 -21.99
CA THR A 775 -25.52 -1.54 -22.34
C THR A 775 -26.24 -1.74 -23.66
N SER A 776 -25.88 -2.66 -24.56
CA SER A 776 -24.98 -3.83 -24.53
C SER A 776 -24.10 -3.82 -25.81
N PRO A 777 -23.02 -4.62 -25.90
CA PRO A 777 -22.51 -5.08 -27.19
C PRO A 777 -23.51 -6.11 -27.75
N ASP A 778 -24.00 -5.91 -28.98
CA ASP A 778 -24.78 -6.93 -29.67
C ASP A 778 -23.92 -8.19 -29.88
N ALA A 779 -24.41 -9.33 -29.40
CA ALA A 779 -23.85 -10.63 -29.74
C ALA A 779 -24.13 -10.90 -31.23
N ALA A 780 -23.08 -10.99 -32.04
CA ALA A 780 -23.22 -11.64 -33.34
C ALA A 780 -23.68 -13.09 -33.11
N PRO A 781 -24.78 -13.55 -33.75
CA PRO A 781 -25.28 -14.90 -33.54
C PRO A 781 -24.22 -15.92 -33.97
N ALA A 782 -23.99 -16.91 -33.11
CA ALA A 782 -23.18 -18.08 -33.43
C ALA A 782 -23.77 -18.75 -34.68
N THR A 783 -23.03 -18.72 -35.78
CA THR A 783 -23.34 -19.54 -36.95
C THR A 783 -23.11 -20.99 -36.57
N ASP A 784 -24.20 -21.70 -36.32
CA ASP A 784 -24.23 -23.15 -36.26
C ASP A 784 -23.79 -23.71 -37.62
N ARG A 785 -22.60 -24.31 -37.64
CA ARG A 785 -22.16 -25.22 -38.70
C ARG A 785 -21.73 -26.53 -38.06
N ARG A 786 -22.67 -27.37 -37.67
CA ARG A 786 -22.53 -28.84 -37.79
C ARG A 786 -23.84 -29.52 -38.20
N GLN A 787 -24.13 -29.46 -39.50
CA GLN A 787 -24.69 -30.60 -40.23
C GLN A 787 -23.98 -30.75 -41.57
N ARG A 788 -22.95 -31.62 -41.58
CA ARG A 788 -22.64 -32.66 -42.58
C ARG A 788 -21.25 -33.22 -42.33
#